data_AF-A0A2G8SQG6-F1
#
_entry.id   AF-A0A2G8SQG6-F1
#
_cell.length_a   1.000
_cell.length_b   1.000
_cell.length_c   1.000
_cell.angle_alpha   90.00
_cell.angle_beta   90.00
_cell.angle_gamma   90.00
#
_symmetry.space_group_name_H-M   'P 1'
#
loop_
_entity.id
_entity.type
_entity.pdbx_description
1 polymer ?
#
loop_
_entity_poly.entity_id
_entity_poly.type
_entity_poly.pdbx_seq_one_letter_code
_entity_poly.pdbx_strand_id
1 'polypeptide(L)'
;MLPFHASPTHQHPLSYMKMSGGLYEDEYFWRDHQAWLAESGYMLRPRYRKDWEPSWLKSKKFYLLCEDGKGALRNKVMDAVRTSDSRIVFLKQVNKSYCPWEEEINRMFTMSGPPATDRHNSVAPVYEVLQSPLDNNIIILVMPYLMRINGVRFATVGEGVECIRQLLEGLQFLHRHNLAHCDIHVNNVMMDPTPLFSELPHPVRPHKSYDFKRRVTQRTRTSHPTKYYYIDFGLSILCPPADASPLIHVSFGGDKTVPEYEDPSVLRDPYKIDVYCLGNLLQIQFLGKNRHFDVFKPLFAEMTQRDPGARPSIDEAFSQFEQLRGSLATQALRSRMVTNTCRVSMTRDRRQSFHDIRPLHHGDEELEQLQRYEDFTTIDWIQDSIIERNRRLRAARKLNTPYHGPRGNVSLAWIWARLQEVAHAGQSWFVVSLVGIAIGVNAAVISIVTEWLSDIKMGYCSDGWWLNQQFCCWEIDGEGDTCEAWHQWSTAMPARWAIYVLFAAAFSFVAAHLVRSLAKYAAGSGISEIKCIIGGFIMKGFLGFWTFLVKSITLPLVIASGLSVGKEGPSVHVACCVGNLIASMFKGFSRSQVKMREILTASSAAGVAVAFGSPIGGVMFSIEEMSSVFSIKTMWRSFFCALVATVTLSAMNPYRSGKLVLFQVTYDRDWHFFEIFFFIILGIFGGLYGAFVVKFNLQVAAFRKRYLKNHAIAEAVTLATITAMIGWFNHFMRIDMTESMEILFRECDGASDFDHICQTAYQWPMVNSLFLATVLRMGLVVISYGCKVPAGIFVPSMAIGATFGRMVGVIVKAINRAYLGVGIFSVCPPDAPCITPGTYALLGAAAALSGVMRLTVTVVVIMFELTGALTYILPTMIVLLVTKAVGDFLGTTGIAEEMIRFNGFPFLEKDDHAYNVPVSRVMRRDLKTLPVSGLSVKEIEDVLTSTDVKGFPVVSADGKNILMGFIDRSQLRYVLEKSRGLQDVRPDTAVSFARDPEDLEDAGFAGAAAGPAVGLDEELSMGIMENTTMEDVLKLWPWVNQTPLTVSPQLPLEIAMQLFKRMGPRVILVEDHGTLVGLVTVKDVLRFTMLEQHNVQYSPWSGEDFDGLVDEARTLTSNFADDVLSWSRRLFRRS
;
A
#
# COMPACT_ATOMS: atom_id res chain seq x y z
N MET A 1 24.54 33.09 2.62
CA MET A 1 25.39 33.77 1.61
C MET A 1 26.85 33.55 1.95
N LEU A 2 27.49 32.65 1.20
CA LEU A 2 28.90 32.56 0.80
C LEU A 2 28.86 31.69 -0.48
N PRO A 3 29.61 31.99 -1.54
CA PRO A 3 29.54 31.25 -2.80
C PRO A 3 30.18 29.88 -2.63
N PHE A 4 29.45 28.79 -2.91
CA PHE A 4 30.03 27.45 -3.00
C PHE A 4 30.90 27.38 -4.27
N HIS A 5 32.19 27.66 -4.12
CA HIS A 5 33.19 27.24 -5.10
C HIS A 5 33.12 25.72 -5.21
N ALA A 6 32.94 25.20 -6.43
CA ALA A 6 33.08 23.78 -6.68
C ALA A 6 34.45 23.31 -6.17
N SER A 7 34.44 22.34 -5.25
CA SER A 7 35.64 21.77 -4.67
C SER A 7 36.60 21.31 -5.78
N PRO A 8 37.91 21.62 -5.72
CA PRO A 8 38.88 21.25 -6.76
C PRO A 8 38.89 19.75 -7.09
N THR A 9 38.43 18.90 -6.16
CA THR A 9 38.34 17.45 -6.30
C THR A 9 37.26 16.98 -7.28
N HIS A 10 36.20 17.78 -7.51
CA HIS A 10 35.11 17.45 -8.45
C HIS A 10 35.57 17.46 -9.91
N GLN A 11 36.56 18.29 -10.24
CA GLN A 11 37.11 18.40 -11.61
C GLN A 11 38.15 17.32 -11.93
N HIS A 12 38.59 16.55 -10.93
CA HIS A 12 39.64 15.57 -11.10
C HIS A 12 39.18 14.37 -11.97
N PRO A 13 39.99 13.87 -12.92
CA PRO A 13 39.57 12.82 -13.87
C PRO A 13 39.10 11.51 -13.22
N LEU A 14 39.71 11.17 -12.07
CA LEU A 14 39.36 9.98 -11.28
C LEU A 14 38.20 10.21 -10.29
N SER A 15 37.53 11.37 -10.33
CA SER A 15 36.35 11.63 -9.50
C SER A 15 35.23 10.64 -9.81
N TYR A 16 34.51 10.18 -8.78
CA TYR A 16 33.34 9.33 -8.96
C TYR A 16 32.26 9.97 -9.86
N MET A 17 32.23 11.31 -9.94
CA MET A 17 31.35 12.05 -10.84
C MET A 17 31.77 11.95 -12.31
N LYS A 18 33.07 11.75 -12.58
CA LYS A 18 33.64 11.64 -13.93
C LYS A 18 33.81 10.19 -14.37
N MET A 19 33.97 9.26 -13.43
CA MET A 19 34.24 7.85 -13.71
C MET A 19 33.46 6.94 -12.75
N SER A 20 32.68 6.01 -13.29
CA SER A 20 31.99 4.99 -12.48
C SER A 20 33.01 4.14 -11.72
N GLY A 21 32.93 4.16 -10.38
CA GLY A 21 33.91 3.54 -9.50
C GLY A 21 35.11 4.43 -9.14
N GLY A 22 35.15 5.70 -9.58
CA GLY A 22 36.15 6.70 -9.19
C GLY A 22 36.07 7.11 -7.71
N LEU A 23 36.99 7.98 -7.28
CA LEU A 23 37.14 8.47 -5.90
C LEU A 23 36.04 9.45 -5.50
N TYR A 24 35.44 9.25 -4.33
CA TYR A 24 34.56 10.22 -3.66
C TYR A 24 35.37 11.39 -3.07
N GLU A 25 34.75 12.53 -2.80
CA GLU A 25 35.46 13.70 -2.26
C GLU A 25 36.25 13.41 -0.99
N ASP A 26 35.62 12.71 -0.05
CA ASP A 26 36.26 12.39 1.23
C ASP A 26 37.41 11.36 1.08
N GLU A 27 37.50 10.68 -0.07
CA GLU A 27 38.61 9.77 -0.37
C GLU A 27 39.89 10.51 -0.80
N TYR A 28 39.78 11.77 -1.23
CA TYR A 28 40.94 12.58 -1.63
C TYR A 28 41.88 12.85 -0.45
N PHE A 29 41.33 13.02 0.77
CA PHE A 29 42.14 13.10 1.98
C PHE A 29 43.12 11.91 2.08
N TRP A 30 42.61 10.69 1.95
CA TRP A 30 43.43 9.48 2.05
C TRP A 30 44.41 9.32 0.90
N ARG A 31 43.99 9.68 -0.32
CA ARG A 31 44.88 9.67 -1.49
C ARG A 31 46.05 10.63 -1.32
N ASP A 32 45.77 11.84 -0.84
CA ASP A 32 46.76 12.89 -0.72
C ASP A 32 47.74 12.61 0.43
N HIS A 33 47.29 11.90 1.48
CA HIS A 33 48.12 11.44 2.60
C HIS A 33 48.83 10.11 2.35
N GLN A 34 48.58 9.41 1.24
CA GLN A 34 49.13 8.07 1.01
C GLN A 34 50.66 8.05 1.08
N ALA A 35 51.35 9.03 0.48
CA ALA A 35 52.81 9.01 0.37
C ALA A 35 53.46 9.09 1.76
N TRP A 36 52.96 10.01 2.59
CA TRP A 36 53.40 10.18 3.98
C TRP A 36 53.04 8.97 4.85
N LEU A 37 51.85 8.38 4.66
CA LEU A 37 51.47 7.16 5.37
C LEU A 37 52.41 6.00 5.01
N ALA A 38 52.81 5.87 3.74
CA ALA A 38 53.77 4.86 3.31
C ALA A 38 55.17 5.05 3.91
N GLU A 39 55.65 6.30 4.00
CA GLU A 39 56.90 6.64 4.71
C GLU A 39 56.82 6.31 6.20
N SER A 40 55.64 6.51 6.80
CA SER A 40 55.33 6.15 8.19
C SER A 40 55.07 4.64 8.37
N GLY A 41 55.25 3.83 7.32
CA GLY A 41 55.16 2.37 7.37
C GLY A 41 53.76 1.78 7.13
N TYR A 42 52.78 2.57 6.68
CA TYR A 42 51.40 2.14 6.42
C TYR A 42 50.99 2.33 4.95
N MET A 43 50.86 1.22 4.23
CA MET A 43 50.54 1.23 2.80
C MET A 43 49.03 1.12 2.56
N LEU A 44 48.44 2.13 1.92
CA LEU A 44 47.02 2.09 1.50
C LEU A 44 46.80 1.20 0.26
N ARG A 45 45.53 0.81 0.05
CA ARG A 45 45.08 0.07 -1.13
C ARG A 45 45.42 0.82 -2.43
N PRO A 46 45.62 0.09 -3.56
CA PRO A 46 46.00 0.71 -4.85
C PRO A 46 45.14 1.90 -5.26
N ARG A 47 43.83 1.85 -4.98
CA ARG A 47 42.85 2.94 -5.23
C ARG A 47 43.28 4.33 -4.75
N TYR A 48 44.02 4.40 -3.64
CA TYR A 48 44.40 5.66 -3.01
C TYR A 48 45.82 6.12 -3.38
N ARG A 49 46.44 5.50 -4.38
CA ARG A 49 47.76 5.90 -4.87
C ARG A 49 47.62 6.93 -5.98
N LYS A 50 48.58 7.85 -6.07
CA LYS A 50 48.55 8.94 -7.08
C LYS A 50 48.67 8.41 -8.52
N ASP A 51 49.33 7.28 -8.70
CA ASP A 51 49.53 6.55 -9.96
C ASP A 51 48.48 5.46 -10.21
N TRP A 52 47.37 5.45 -9.46
CA TRP A 52 46.35 4.42 -9.59
C TRP A 52 45.66 4.45 -10.96
N GLU A 53 45.75 3.31 -11.65
CA GLU A 53 44.94 3.01 -12.83
C GLU A 53 43.85 1.99 -12.48
N PRO A 54 42.55 2.32 -12.66
CA PRO A 54 41.45 1.42 -12.34
C PRO A 54 41.52 0.07 -13.05
N SER A 55 41.56 -1.02 -12.29
CA SER A 55 41.81 -2.37 -12.81
C SER A 55 40.72 -2.89 -13.76
N TRP A 56 39.50 -2.35 -13.66
CA TRP A 56 38.40 -2.71 -14.56
C TRP A 56 38.56 -2.15 -15.98
N LEU A 57 39.34 -1.09 -16.17
CA LEU A 57 39.63 -0.57 -17.51
C LEU A 57 40.43 -1.59 -18.33
N LYS A 58 41.38 -2.29 -17.69
CA LYS A 58 42.18 -3.35 -18.33
C LYS A 58 41.43 -4.67 -18.41
N SER A 59 40.72 -5.05 -17.35
CA SER A 59 40.06 -6.37 -17.26
C SER A 59 38.64 -6.44 -17.86
N LYS A 60 38.03 -5.29 -18.21
CA LYS A 60 36.63 -5.15 -18.67
C LYS A 60 35.57 -5.74 -17.73
N LYS A 61 35.91 -5.97 -16.46
CA LYS A 61 34.97 -6.43 -15.43
C LYS A 61 34.17 -5.23 -14.90
N PHE A 62 32.97 -5.47 -14.37
CA PHE A 62 32.23 -4.42 -13.67
C PHE A 62 33.02 -3.98 -12.42
N TYR A 63 33.17 -2.67 -12.17
CA TYR A 63 34.04 -2.14 -11.10
C TYR A 63 33.69 -2.69 -9.70
N LEU A 64 32.41 -2.99 -9.41
CA LEU A 64 32.00 -3.60 -8.13
C LEU A 64 32.53 -5.04 -7.91
N LEU A 65 33.09 -5.67 -8.93
CA LEU A 65 33.75 -6.98 -8.87
C LEU A 65 35.27 -6.87 -8.70
N CYS A 66 35.83 -5.66 -8.79
CA CYS A 66 37.24 -5.38 -8.60
C CYS A 66 37.49 -4.90 -7.16
N GLU A 67 38.66 -5.21 -6.62
CA GLU A 67 39.06 -4.84 -5.24
C GLU A 67 39.22 -3.32 -5.12
N ASP A 68 39.99 -2.73 -6.04
CA ASP A 68 40.22 -1.28 -6.17
C ASP A 68 38.96 -0.48 -6.60
N GLY A 69 37.90 -1.16 -7.00
CA GLY A 69 36.57 -0.57 -7.24
C GLY A 69 35.74 -0.38 -5.97
N LYS A 70 36.23 -0.81 -4.80
CA LYS A 70 35.58 -0.59 -3.50
C LYS A 70 36.21 0.59 -2.77
N GLY A 71 35.40 1.59 -2.44
CA GLY A 71 35.82 2.67 -1.55
C GLY A 71 35.96 2.22 -0.09
N ALA A 72 36.26 3.18 0.79
CA ALA A 72 36.31 2.94 2.24
C ALA A 72 34.91 2.66 2.80
N LEU A 73 34.83 1.90 3.91
CA LEU A 73 33.56 1.60 4.56
C LEU A 73 32.96 2.84 5.27
N ARG A 74 33.81 3.74 5.74
CA ARG A 74 33.46 5.04 6.31
C ARG A 74 34.50 6.08 5.89
N ASN A 75 34.07 7.31 5.66
CA ASN A 75 34.91 8.35 5.08
C ASN A 75 36.11 8.73 5.96
N LYS A 76 35.97 8.63 7.29
CA LYS A 76 37.03 8.91 8.28
C LYS A 76 37.84 7.69 8.70
N VAL A 77 37.61 6.51 8.12
CA VAL A 77 38.31 5.28 8.49
C VAL A 77 38.83 4.56 7.24
N MET A 78 40.13 4.32 7.18
CA MET A 78 40.79 3.68 6.05
C MET A 78 41.53 2.42 6.47
N ASP A 79 41.41 1.36 5.69
CA ASP A 79 42.22 0.15 5.87
C ASP A 79 43.61 0.31 5.20
N ALA A 80 44.65 -0.19 5.88
CA ALA A 80 46.03 -0.13 5.42
C ALA A 80 46.79 -1.41 5.77
N VAL A 81 47.87 -1.68 5.04
CA VAL A 81 48.82 -2.75 5.34
C VAL A 81 50.03 -2.14 6.03
N ARG A 82 50.29 -2.56 7.27
CA ARG A 82 51.52 -2.19 7.98
C ARG A 82 52.70 -2.94 7.36
N THR A 83 53.67 -2.20 6.87
CA THR A 83 54.79 -2.71 6.06
C THR A 83 55.78 -3.55 6.87
N SER A 84 55.90 -3.31 8.18
CA SER A 84 56.85 -4.03 9.05
C SER A 84 56.50 -5.50 9.26
N ASP A 85 55.22 -5.86 9.26
CA ASP A 85 54.76 -7.23 9.53
C ASP A 85 53.61 -7.70 8.62
N SER A 86 53.27 -6.92 7.60
CA SER A 86 52.21 -7.19 6.62
C SER A 86 50.81 -7.38 7.24
N ARG A 87 50.56 -6.88 8.47
CA ARG A 87 49.23 -6.93 9.09
C ARG A 87 48.32 -5.84 8.54
N ILE A 88 47.03 -6.17 8.43
CA ILE A 88 45.99 -5.20 8.07
C ILE A 88 45.58 -4.44 9.32
N VAL A 89 45.54 -3.12 9.23
CA VAL A 89 45.16 -2.18 10.29
C VAL A 89 44.10 -1.21 9.79
N PHE A 90 43.37 -0.59 10.72
CA PHE A 90 42.52 0.55 10.42
C PHE A 90 43.19 1.84 10.88
N LEU A 91 43.07 2.87 10.05
CA LEU A 91 43.50 4.23 10.29
C LEU A 91 42.24 5.07 10.49
N LYS A 92 42.06 5.65 11.68
CA LYS A 92 40.94 6.56 11.95
C LYS A 92 41.42 8.00 12.00
N GLN A 93 40.84 8.83 11.15
CA GLN A 93 41.04 10.28 11.16
C GLN A 93 40.26 10.91 12.32
N VAL A 94 40.96 11.59 13.22
CA VAL A 94 40.40 12.32 14.37
C VAL A 94 40.77 13.79 14.26
N ASN A 95 39.79 14.67 14.46
CA ASN A 95 40.00 16.11 14.45
C ASN A 95 39.97 16.64 15.89
N LYS A 96 41.09 17.22 16.33
CA LYS A 96 41.32 17.69 17.70
C LYS A 96 40.37 18.79 18.14
N SER A 97 39.89 19.63 17.22
CA SER A 97 38.93 20.69 17.54
C SER A 97 37.54 20.16 17.88
N TYR A 98 37.13 19.05 17.27
CA TYR A 98 35.79 18.46 17.51
C TYR A 98 35.81 17.41 18.63
N CYS A 99 36.90 16.65 18.76
CA CYS A 99 37.05 15.56 19.73
C CYS A 99 38.37 15.71 20.50
N PRO A 100 38.52 16.75 21.35
CA PRO A 100 39.80 17.08 21.98
C PRO A 100 40.33 15.99 22.92
N TRP A 101 39.42 15.25 23.58
CA TRP A 101 39.75 14.24 24.58
C TRP A 101 40.02 12.85 24.02
N GLU A 102 39.68 12.60 22.75
CA GLU A 102 39.74 11.24 22.18
C GLU A 102 41.18 10.71 22.12
N GLU A 103 42.17 11.56 21.82
CA GLU A 103 43.59 11.17 21.84
C GLU A 103 44.04 10.76 23.25
N GLU A 104 43.70 11.57 24.26
CA GLU A 104 44.10 11.35 25.65
C GLU A 104 43.47 10.08 26.23
N ILE A 105 42.17 9.88 26.00
CA ILE A 105 41.45 8.66 26.42
C ILE A 105 42.10 7.42 25.78
N ASN A 106 42.30 7.43 24.47
CA ASN A 106 42.91 6.28 23.80
C ASN A 106 44.34 6.01 24.31
N ARG A 107 45.16 7.04 24.53
CA ARG A 107 46.51 6.87 25.11
C ARG A 107 46.46 6.26 26.51
N MET A 108 45.58 6.75 27.38
CA MET A 108 45.45 6.30 28.76
C MET A 108 45.00 4.83 28.87
N PHE A 109 44.05 4.41 28.04
CA PHE A 109 43.49 3.06 28.11
C PHE A 109 44.24 2.03 27.27
N THR A 110 45.13 2.43 26.35
CA THR A 110 45.74 1.49 25.40
C THR A 110 47.26 1.59 25.26
N MET A 111 47.88 2.74 25.52
CA MET A 111 49.32 2.96 25.31
C MET A 111 50.10 3.18 26.62
N SER A 112 49.50 3.87 27.60
CA SER A 112 50.19 4.38 28.77
C SER A 112 49.32 4.27 30.03
N GLY A 113 49.72 3.44 31.00
CA GLY A 113 49.11 3.41 32.35
C GLY A 113 48.66 2.03 32.83
N PRO A 114 48.29 1.89 34.12
CA PRO A 114 47.77 0.64 34.70
C PRO A 114 46.56 0.02 33.95
N PRO A 115 45.56 0.80 33.46
CA PRO A 115 44.38 0.25 32.78
C PRO A 115 44.68 -0.49 31.48
N ALA A 116 45.78 -0.15 30.78
CA ALA A 116 46.16 -0.78 29.52
C ALA A 116 46.54 -2.27 29.68
N THR A 117 46.94 -2.69 30.88
CA THR A 117 47.32 -4.08 31.19
C THR A 117 46.19 -4.91 31.82
N ASP A 118 45.04 -4.30 32.10
CA ASP A 118 43.90 -5.01 32.70
C ASP A 118 43.25 -5.96 31.68
N ARG A 119 43.04 -7.21 32.10
CA ARG A 119 42.39 -8.24 31.27
C ARG A 119 40.95 -7.91 30.91
N HIS A 120 40.24 -7.14 31.75
CA HIS A 120 38.84 -6.73 31.53
C HIS A 120 38.72 -5.51 30.62
N ASN A 121 39.85 -4.89 30.25
CA ASN A 121 39.86 -3.77 29.33
C ASN A 121 39.32 -4.20 27.96
N SER A 122 38.18 -3.62 27.60
CA SER A 122 37.47 -3.84 26.34
C SER A 122 37.54 -2.62 25.43
N VAL A 123 38.48 -1.70 25.66
CA VAL A 123 38.80 -0.61 24.73
C VAL A 123 39.65 -1.16 23.58
N ALA A 124 39.31 -0.83 22.34
CA ALA A 124 40.13 -1.26 21.20
C ALA A 124 41.54 -0.65 21.27
N PRO A 125 42.61 -1.45 21.11
CA PRO A 125 43.97 -0.95 21.26
C PRO A 125 44.35 0.03 20.15
N VAL A 126 45.06 1.09 20.49
CA VAL A 126 45.72 1.98 19.52
C VAL A 126 47.21 1.66 19.50
N TYR A 127 47.71 1.24 18.34
CA TYR A 127 49.13 0.90 18.17
C TYR A 127 50.01 2.14 18.10
N GLU A 128 49.52 3.19 17.44
CA GLU A 128 50.26 4.40 17.18
C GLU A 128 49.31 5.57 16.90
N VAL A 129 49.76 6.78 17.22
CA VAL A 129 49.04 8.02 16.91
C VAL A 129 49.94 8.87 16.03
N LEU A 130 49.52 9.08 14.78
CA LEU A 130 50.27 9.83 13.78
C LEU A 130 49.70 11.26 13.65
N GLN A 131 50.56 12.27 13.67
CA GLN A 131 50.16 13.65 13.43
C GLN A 131 50.19 13.94 11.92
N SER A 132 49.08 14.42 11.34
CA SER A 132 49.06 14.77 9.92
C SER A 132 50.03 15.93 9.63
N PRO A 133 50.86 15.86 8.59
CA PRO A 133 51.75 16.94 8.17
C PRO A 133 51.03 18.02 7.34
N LEU A 134 49.83 17.73 6.83
CA LEU A 134 49.03 18.65 6.02
C LEU A 134 48.05 19.47 6.87
N ASP A 135 47.68 18.97 8.04
CA ASP A 135 46.78 19.66 8.98
C ASP A 135 47.15 19.34 10.45
N ASN A 136 47.58 20.37 11.18
CA ASN A 136 47.96 20.26 12.60
C ASN A 136 46.77 19.89 13.50
N ASN A 137 45.53 20.09 13.05
CA ASN A 137 44.31 19.77 13.79
C ASN A 137 43.87 18.31 13.61
N ILE A 138 44.52 17.55 12.72
CA ILE A 138 44.14 16.17 12.40
C ILE A 138 45.22 15.20 12.87
N ILE A 139 44.81 14.18 13.62
CA ILE A 139 45.62 13.01 13.93
C ILE A 139 45.01 11.76 13.31
N ILE A 140 45.81 10.72 13.16
CA ILE A 140 45.40 9.40 12.70
C ILE A 140 45.71 8.38 13.77
N LEU A 141 44.68 7.72 14.28
CA LEU A 141 44.81 6.59 15.20
C LEU A 141 44.99 5.31 14.40
N VAL A 142 46.08 4.58 14.66
CA VAL A 142 46.34 3.26 14.08
C VAL A 142 45.77 2.19 15.00
N MET A 143 44.78 1.46 14.52
CA MET A 143 44.01 0.47 15.29
C MET A 143 44.03 -0.91 14.61
N PRO A 144 43.78 -2.01 15.32
CA PRO A 144 43.64 -3.32 14.70
C PRO A 144 42.47 -3.37 13.72
N TYR A 145 42.55 -4.31 12.78
CA TYR A 145 41.42 -4.65 11.92
C TYR A 145 40.31 -5.33 12.75
N LEU A 146 39.23 -4.60 13.02
CA LEU A 146 38.08 -5.09 13.77
C LEU A 146 36.82 -5.20 12.89
N MET A 147 35.94 -6.14 13.23
CA MET A 147 34.67 -6.33 12.54
C MET A 147 33.50 -6.08 13.48
N ARG A 148 32.35 -5.66 12.96
CA ARG A 148 31.13 -5.55 13.77
C ARG A 148 30.72 -6.91 14.32
N ILE A 149 30.13 -6.93 15.50
CA ILE A 149 29.71 -8.18 16.18
C ILE A 149 28.72 -9.02 15.36
N ASN A 150 27.92 -8.37 14.51
CA ASN A 150 26.97 -9.02 13.61
C ASN A 150 27.58 -9.42 12.23
N GLY A 151 28.84 -9.07 11.96
CA GLY A 151 29.54 -9.42 10.72
C GLY A 151 29.76 -10.93 10.54
N VAL A 152 29.79 -11.68 11.65
CA VAL A 152 29.79 -13.14 11.70
C VAL A 152 28.56 -13.58 12.48
N ARG A 153 27.70 -14.40 11.89
CA ARG A 153 26.52 -14.93 12.58
C ARG A 153 26.94 -15.73 13.82
N PHE A 154 26.21 -15.58 14.92
CA PHE A 154 26.39 -16.44 16.09
C PHE A 154 25.82 -17.83 15.77
N ALA A 155 26.57 -18.88 16.05
CA ALA A 155 26.18 -20.27 15.78
C ALA A 155 25.32 -20.86 16.89
N THR A 156 25.60 -20.50 18.14
CA THR A 156 24.91 -21.00 19.34
C THR A 156 24.47 -19.87 20.27
N VAL A 157 23.49 -20.14 21.13
CA VAL A 157 23.07 -19.20 22.17
C VAL A 157 24.23 -18.87 23.11
N GLY A 158 25.09 -19.85 23.42
CA GLY A 158 26.28 -19.65 24.24
C GLY A 158 27.25 -18.61 23.67
N GLU A 159 27.42 -18.55 22.34
CA GLU A 159 28.22 -17.48 21.73
C GLU A 159 27.61 -16.09 21.93
N GLY A 160 26.28 -15.98 21.91
CA GLY A 160 25.58 -14.72 22.16
C GLY A 160 25.64 -14.31 23.64
N VAL A 161 25.43 -15.26 24.55
CA VAL A 161 25.55 -15.05 26.01
C VAL A 161 26.96 -14.59 26.38
N GLU A 162 28.01 -15.18 25.79
CA GLU A 162 29.39 -14.77 26.04
C GLU A 162 29.69 -13.37 25.50
N CYS A 163 29.09 -12.99 24.37
CA CYS A 163 29.16 -11.62 23.86
C CYS A 163 28.50 -10.62 24.82
N ILE A 164 27.30 -10.93 25.33
CA ILE A 164 26.59 -10.07 26.29
C ILE A 164 27.45 -9.88 27.55
N ARG A 165 28.01 -10.98 28.07
CA ARG A 165 28.87 -10.96 29.26
C ARG A 165 30.07 -10.03 29.09
N GLN A 166 30.83 -10.16 28.00
CA GLN A 166 32.01 -9.32 27.73
C GLN A 166 31.65 -7.84 27.54
N LEU A 167 30.49 -7.53 26.95
CA LEU A 167 30.06 -6.13 26.77
C LEU A 167 29.67 -5.47 28.09
N LEU A 168 28.95 -6.18 28.97
CA LEU A 168 28.62 -5.69 30.30
C LEU A 168 29.88 -5.53 31.17
N GLU A 169 30.76 -6.52 31.16
CA GLU A 169 32.06 -6.48 31.85
C GLU A 169 32.95 -5.34 31.34
N GLY A 170 32.97 -5.11 30.03
CA GLY A 170 33.69 -4.01 29.41
C GLY A 170 33.14 -2.64 29.82
N LEU A 171 31.82 -2.47 29.89
CA LEU A 171 31.21 -1.22 30.33
C LEU A 171 31.44 -0.97 31.84
N GLN A 172 31.37 -2.03 32.65
CA GLN A 172 31.72 -1.99 34.06
C GLN A 172 33.17 -1.52 34.26
N PHE A 173 34.10 -2.02 33.45
CA PHE A 173 35.49 -1.57 33.47
C PHE A 173 35.63 -0.07 33.14
N LEU A 174 34.91 0.44 32.15
CA LEU A 174 34.94 1.86 31.79
C LEU A 174 34.43 2.74 32.95
N HIS A 175 33.28 2.39 33.53
CA HIS A 175 32.67 3.16 34.63
C HIS A 175 33.55 3.17 35.88
N ARG A 176 34.23 2.05 36.21
CA ARG A 176 35.19 1.99 37.34
C ARG A 176 36.42 2.88 37.16
N HIS A 177 36.78 3.22 35.93
CA HIS A 177 37.86 4.16 35.62
C HIS A 177 37.34 5.58 35.36
N ASN A 178 36.12 5.87 35.82
CA ASN A 178 35.43 7.16 35.66
C ASN A 178 35.25 7.59 34.19
N LEU A 179 35.14 6.65 33.26
CA LEU A 179 34.93 6.94 31.84
C LEU A 179 33.50 6.54 31.44
N ALA A 180 32.72 7.51 30.96
CA ALA A 180 31.46 7.26 30.29
C ALA A 180 31.65 7.34 28.77
N HIS A 181 31.13 6.35 28.03
CA HIS A 181 31.31 6.25 26.58
C HIS A 181 30.42 7.24 25.81
N CYS A 182 29.18 7.42 26.25
CA CYS A 182 28.13 8.31 25.71
C CYS A 182 27.68 8.02 24.27
N ASP A 183 28.18 6.97 23.62
CA ASP A 183 27.91 6.66 22.21
C ASP A 183 27.95 5.14 21.92
N ILE A 184 27.34 4.35 22.80
CA ILE A 184 27.27 2.89 22.65
C ILE A 184 26.15 2.53 21.67
N HIS A 185 26.50 1.95 20.54
CA HIS A 185 25.54 1.39 19.60
C HIS A 185 26.22 0.35 18.67
N VAL A 186 25.44 -0.33 17.82
CA VAL A 186 25.92 -1.46 16.99
C VAL A 186 27.13 -1.16 16.10
N ASN A 187 27.36 0.12 15.83
CA ASN A 187 28.42 0.64 14.97
C ASN A 187 29.73 0.93 15.71
N ASN A 188 29.69 1.00 17.04
CA ASN A 188 30.81 1.31 17.93
C ASN A 188 31.17 0.12 18.85
N VAL A 189 30.49 -1.02 18.67
CA VAL A 189 30.83 -2.28 19.30
C VAL A 189 31.36 -3.25 18.24
N MET A 190 32.61 -3.67 18.41
CA MET A 190 33.37 -4.47 17.45
C MET A 190 33.87 -5.77 18.08
N MET A 191 34.40 -6.68 17.25
CA MET A 191 35.04 -7.93 17.64
C MET A 191 36.34 -8.12 16.88
N ASP A 192 37.27 -8.89 17.46
CA ASP A 192 38.47 -9.36 16.77
C ASP A 192 38.13 -10.49 15.79
N PRO A 193 38.26 -10.28 14.48
CA PRO A 193 37.97 -11.33 13.50
C PRO A 193 39.09 -12.37 13.37
N THR A 194 40.29 -12.12 13.90
CA THR A 194 41.48 -12.96 13.67
C THR A 194 41.27 -14.44 14.00
N PRO A 195 40.63 -14.83 15.14
CA PRO A 195 40.39 -16.23 15.46
C PRO A 195 39.34 -16.90 14.55
N LEU A 196 38.47 -16.10 13.93
CA LEU A 196 37.28 -16.57 13.22
C LEU A 196 37.50 -16.79 11.72
N PHE A 197 38.63 -16.37 11.16
CA PHE A 197 38.87 -16.49 9.72
C PHE A 197 40.22 -17.13 9.43
N SER A 198 40.31 -17.90 8.34
CA SER A 198 41.58 -18.49 7.89
C SER A 198 42.62 -17.46 7.45
N GLU A 199 42.16 -16.31 6.97
CA GLU A 199 42.94 -15.11 6.67
C GLU A 199 42.03 -13.90 6.88
N LEU A 200 42.57 -12.73 7.19
CA LEU A 200 41.73 -11.54 7.40
C LEU A 200 40.98 -11.18 6.10
N PRO A 201 39.65 -11.05 6.14
CA PRO A 201 38.88 -10.80 4.95
C PRO A 201 38.90 -9.32 4.57
N HIS A 202 38.48 -9.00 3.34
CA HIS A 202 38.33 -7.61 2.93
C HIS A 202 37.19 -6.92 3.68
N PRO A 203 37.35 -5.67 4.19
CA PRO A 203 36.34 -4.98 5.00
C PRO A 203 34.96 -4.85 4.35
N VAL A 204 34.92 -4.56 3.04
CA VAL A 204 33.67 -4.45 2.25
C VAL A 204 33.14 -5.81 1.75
N ARG A 205 33.99 -6.85 1.65
CA ARG A 205 33.61 -8.18 1.14
C ARG A 205 34.15 -9.29 2.07
N PRO A 206 33.45 -9.58 3.18
CA PRO A 206 33.95 -10.46 4.23
C PRO A 206 34.21 -11.93 3.82
N HIS A 207 33.72 -12.35 2.65
CA HIS A 207 33.91 -13.71 2.12
C HIS A 207 35.13 -13.82 1.18
N LYS A 208 35.83 -12.72 0.94
CA LYS A 208 36.98 -12.62 0.04
C LYS A 208 38.23 -12.23 0.82
N SER A 209 39.38 -12.71 0.37
CA SER A 209 40.67 -12.24 0.87
C SER A 209 40.80 -10.74 0.65
N TYR A 210 41.68 -10.09 1.40
CA TYR A 210 41.93 -8.65 1.29
C TYR A 210 42.24 -8.19 -0.14
N ASP A 211 42.81 -9.05 -1.00
CA ASP A 211 43.11 -8.77 -2.42
C ASP A 211 42.05 -9.30 -3.42
N PHE A 212 40.89 -9.78 -2.94
CA PHE A 212 39.81 -10.43 -3.70
C PHE A 212 40.14 -11.75 -4.43
N LYS A 213 41.39 -12.24 -4.36
CA LYS A 213 41.84 -13.40 -5.13
C LYS A 213 41.28 -14.72 -4.59
N ARG A 214 41.18 -14.87 -3.27
CA ARG A 214 40.76 -16.12 -2.60
C ARG A 214 39.44 -15.93 -1.85
N ARG A 215 38.82 -17.05 -1.51
CA ARG A 215 37.64 -17.09 -0.64
C ARG A 215 38.09 -17.43 0.77
N VAL A 216 37.65 -16.65 1.76
CA VAL A 216 38.03 -16.86 3.16
C VAL A 216 37.07 -17.84 3.81
N THR A 217 37.60 -18.74 4.64
CA THR A 217 36.79 -19.68 5.44
C THR A 217 36.55 -19.12 6.83
N GLN A 218 35.32 -19.26 7.31
CA GLN A 218 34.87 -18.74 8.60
C GLN A 218 34.71 -19.89 9.61
N ARG A 219 35.18 -19.68 10.84
CA ARG A 219 35.08 -20.58 11.99
C ARG A 219 34.00 -20.08 12.96
N THR A 220 33.65 -20.90 13.96
CA THR A 220 32.65 -20.54 14.99
C THR A 220 33.32 -19.95 16.23
N ARG A 221 32.62 -19.07 16.96
CA ARG A 221 33.15 -18.50 18.20
C ARG A 221 33.24 -19.53 19.31
N THR A 222 32.41 -20.58 19.26
CA THR A 222 32.50 -21.71 20.20
C THR A 222 33.82 -22.46 20.07
N SER A 223 34.34 -22.64 18.85
CA SER A 223 35.63 -23.34 18.64
C SER A 223 36.83 -22.40 18.76
N HIS A 224 36.63 -21.12 18.44
CA HIS A 224 37.66 -20.09 18.42
C HIS A 224 37.11 -18.83 19.11
N PRO A 225 37.26 -18.71 20.44
CA PRO A 225 36.75 -17.57 21.19
C PRO A 225 37.27 -16.24 20.65
N THR A 226 36.39 -15.24 20.61
CA THR A 226 36.70 -13.89 20.12
C THR A 226 36.54 -12.88 21.25
N LYS A 227 37.35 -11.82 21.22
CA LYS A 227 37.22 -10.67 22.11
C LYS A 227 36.35 -9.59 21.47
N TYR A 228 35.59 -8.86 22.29
CA TYR A 228 34.75 -7.73 21.88
C TYR A 228 35.31 -6.41 22.40
N TYR A 229 35.10 -5.33 21.66
CA TYR A 229 35.68 -4.02 21.95
C TYR A 229 34.68 -2.89 21.75
N TYR A 230 34.78 -1.88 22.62
CA TYR A 230 34.24 -0.54 22.40
C TYR A 230 35.23 0.29 21.60
N ILE A 231 34.71 1.05 20.64
CA ILE A 231 35.47 1.95 19.78
C ILE A 231 34.79 3.31 19.72
N ASP A 232 35.51 4.31 19.21
CA ASP A 232 35.01 5.66 18.97
C ASP A 232 34.68 6.42 20.26
N PHE A 233 35.73 7.01 20.85
CA PHE A 233 35.66 7.74 22.10
C PHE A 233 35.48 9.26 21.88
N GLY A 234 35.04 9.67 20.68
CA GLY A 234 34.92 11.07 20.30
C GLY A 234 33.88 11.86 21.11
N LEU A 235 32.87 11.18 21.67
CA LEU A 235 31.84 11.74 22.54
C LEU A 235 31.99 11.31 24.00
N SER A 236 33.03 10.54 24.33
CA SER A 236 33.23 10.01 25.66
C SER A 236 33.71 11.08 26.62
N ILE A 237 33.36 10.93 27.90
CA ILE A 237 33.60 11.93 28.92
C ILE A 237 34.31 11.27 30.11
N LEU A 238 35.48 11.82 30.45
CA LEU A 238 36.18 11.48 31.68
C LEU A 238 35.53 12.27 32.83
N CYS A 239 34.87 11.56 33.73
CA CYS A 239 34.15 12.13 34.85
C CYS A 239 35.09 12.39 36.04
N PRO A 240 34.84 13.44 36.85
CA PRO A 240 35.61 13.69 38.07
C PRO A 240 35.47 12.53 39.08
N PRO A 241 36.55 12.10 39.76
CA PRO A 241 36.55 10.92 40.63
C PRO A 241 35.74 11.09 41.94
N ALA A 242 35.19 12.27 42.22
CA ALA A 242 34.50 12.59 43.47
C ALA A 242 32.96 12.38 43.44
N ASP A 243 32.35 12.26 42.25
CA ASP A 243 30.90 12.14 42.10
C ASP A 243 30.51 10.78 41.49
N ALA A 244 29.70 10.01 42.20
CA ALA A 244 29.18 8.72 41.73
C ALA A 244 28.13 8.86 40.60
N SER A 245 27.50 10.04 40.48
CA SER A 245 26.48 10.37 39.47
C SER A 245 26.61 11.83 39.01
N PRO A 246 27.62 12.15 38.18
CA PRO A 246 27.87 13.53 37.75
C PRO A 246 26.79 13.99 36.77
N LEU A 247 26.16 15.13 37.03
CA LEU A 247 25.18 15.76 36.12
C LEU A 247 25.89 16.76 35.20
N ILE A 248 26.07 16.39 33.94
CA ILE A 248 26.84 17.16 32.95
C ILE A 248 26.08 17.32 31.62
N HIS A 249 26.52 18.26 30.78
CA HIS A 249 26.04 18.33 29.40
C HIS A 249 26.66 17.22 28.56
N VAL A 250 25.81 16.42 27.92
CA VAL A 250 26.21 15.29 27.07
C VAL A 250 25.75 15.55 25.64
N SER A 251 26.67 15.37 24.68
CA SER A 251 26.37 15.46 23.25
C SER A 251 25.47 14.31 22.79
N PHE A 252 24.72 14.50 21.71
CA PHE A 252 23.81 13.48 21.19
C PHE A 252 24.56 12.31 20.54
N GLY A 253 24.57 11.15 21.20
CA GLY A 253 25.10 9.88 20.68
C GLY A 253 24.31 9.33 19.49
N GLY A 254 24.81 8.24 18.90
CA GLY A 254 24.29 7.57 17.71
C GLY A 254 22.98 6.82 17.94
N ASP A 255 22.69 6.42 19.18
CA ASP A 255 21.36 5.96 19.58
C ASP A 255 20.47 7.15 19.91
N LYS A 256 19.47 7.42 19.07
CA LYS A 256 18.57 8.58 19.21
C LYS A 256 17.36 8.29 20.09
N THR A 257 17.19 7.07 20.62
CA THR A 257 16.03 6.73 21.46
C THR A 257 16.23 7.05 22.94
N VAL A 258 17.42 7.51 23.33
CA VAL A 258 17.75 7.92 24.70
C VAL A 258 16.77 9.02 25.15
N PRO A 259 15.91 8.77 26.16
CA PRO A 259 14.88 9.72 26.60
C PRO A 259 15.44 11.08 27.00
N GLU A 260 16.63 11.10 27.57
CA GLU A 260 17.30 12.32 28.02
C GLU A 260 17.60 13.28 26.87
N TYR A 261 17.60 12.83 25.61
CA TYR A 261 17.85 13.68 24.45
C TYR A 261 16.67 14.58 24.05
N GLU A 262 15.50 14.43 24.67
CA GLU A 262 14.33 15.27 24.38
C GLU A 262 14.55 16.76 24.74
N ASP A 263 15.29 17.05 25.82
CA ASP A 263 15.60 18.43 26.25
C ASP A 263 17.11 18.69 26.34
N PRO A 264 17.73 19.42 25.39
CA PRO A 264 19.16 19.73 25.37
C PRO A 264 19.64 20.61 26.53
N SER A 265 18.75 21.26 27.27
CA SER A 265 19.11 22.18 28.36
C SER A 265 19.37 21.49 29.70
N VAL A 266 18.98 20.22 29.85
CA VAL A 266 19.05 19.47 31.11
C VAL A 266 20.41 18.78 31.28
N LEU A 267 20.99 18.88 32.48
CA LEU A 267 22.19 18.14 32.90
C LEU A 267 21.83 16.67 33.17
N ARG A 268 22.68 15.74 32.73
CA ARG A 268 22.36 14.30 32.70
C ARG A 268 23.50 13.48 33.28
N ASP A 269 23.16 12.31 33.81
CA ASP A 269 24.15 11.31 34.26
C ASP A 269 24.65 10.52 33.03
N PRO A 270 25.91 10.67 32.62
CA PRO A 270 26.45 10.01 31.43
C PRO A 270 26.55 8.48 31.60
N TYR A 271 26.67 7.97 32.83
CA TYR A 271 26.71 6.54 33.09
C TYR A 271 25.34 5.89 32.86
N LYS A 272 24.26 6.59 33.20
CA LYS A 272 22.89 6.10 32.96
C LYS A 272 22.53 6.10 31.47
N ILE A 273 23.10 7.01 30.68
CA ILE A 273 22.99 7.00 29.22
C ILE A 273 23.68 5.77 28.65
N ASP A 274 24.89 5.45 29.11
CA ASP A 274 25.60 4.24 28.67
C ASP A 274 24.84 2.95 28.97
N VAL A 275 24.28 2.82 30.18
CA VAL A 275 23.47 1.66 30.58
C VAL A 275 22.25 1.51 29.67
N TYR A 276 21.55 2.62 29.37
CA TYR A 276 20.43 2.61 28.43
C TYR A 276 20.85 2.18 27.03
N CYS A 277 21.89 2.82 26.48
CA CYS A 277 22.40 2.55 25.14
C CYS A 277 22.84 1.09 24.97
N LEU A 278 23.54 0.53 25.97
CA LEU A 278 23.91 -0.88 25.98
C LEU A 278 22.66 -1.77 26.09
N GLY A 279 21.74 -1.48 27.02
CA GLY A 279 20.49 -2.23 27.17
C GLY A 279 19.71 -2.31 25.86
N ASN A 280 19.53 -1.16 25.19
CA ASN A 280 18.82 -1.06 23.91
C ASN A 280 19.53 -1.85 22.80
N LEU A 281 20.86 -1.74 22.70
CA LEU A 281 21.68 -2.53 21.78
C LEU A 281 21.46 -4.04 21.98
N LEU A 282 21.45 -4.51 23.23
CA LEU A 282 21.29 -5.92 23.55
C LEU A 282 19.87 -6.42 23.23
N GLN A 283 18.83 -5.60 23.48
CA GLN A 283 17.46 -5.92 23.09
C GLN A 283 17.36 -6.13 21.57
N ILE A 284 17.80 -5.15 20.79
CA ILE A 284 17.74 -5.17 19.32
C ILE A 284 18.56 -6.35 18.77
N GLN A 285 19.71 -6.64 19.38
CA GLN A 285 20.64 -7.62 18.83
C GLN A 285 20.29 -9.07 19.19
N PHE A 286 19.62 -9.35 20.31
CA PHE A 286 19.43 -10.73 20.79
C PHE A 286 17.98 -11.14 21.04
N LEU A 287 17.08 -10.24 21.45
CA LEU A 287 15.68 -10.60 21.69
C LEU A 287 14.96 -10.91 20.36
N GLY A 288 14.02 -11.84 20.39
CA GLY A 288 13.28 -12.30 19.20
C GLY A 288 14.05 -13.20 18.23
N LYS A 289 15.38 -13.39 18.40
CA LYS A 289 16.18 -14.32 17.57
C LYS A 289 16.15 -15.77 18.06
N ASN A 290 16.03 -15.98 19.37
CA ASN A 290 15.87 -17.31 19.97
C ASN A 290 15.23 -17.17 21.36
N ARG A 291 14.23 -17.99 21.66
CA ARG A 291 13.50 -18.02 22.95
C ARG A 291 14.38 -18.10 24.20
N HIS A 292 15.60 -18.66 24.08
CA HIS A 292 16.51 -18.76 25.22
C HIS A 292 17.11 -17.42 25.67
N PHE A 293 17.00 -16.35 24.85
CA PHE A 293 17.36 -14.99 25.27
C PHE A 293 16.27 -14.27 26.06
N ASP A 294 15.03 -14.80 26.08
CA ASP A 294 13.91 -14.18 26.81
C ASP A 294 14.15 -14.13 28.33
N VAL A 295 15.03 -14.99 28.84
CA VAL A 295 15.50 -14.97 30.24
C VAL A 295 16.16 -13.62 30.59
N PHE A 296 16.79 -12.94 29.62
CA PHE A 296 17.43 -11.64 29.83
C PHE A 296 16.51 -10.45 29.56
N LYS A 297 15.29 -10.68 29.06
CA LYS A 297 14.33 -9.62 28.74
C LYS A 297 14.02 -8.70 29.93
N PRO A 298 13.84 -9.19 31.17
CA PRO A 298 13.61 -8.30 32.33
C PRO A 298 14.78 -7.35 32.58
N LEU A 299 16.01 -7.88 32.61
CA LEU A 299 17.23 -7.09 32.81
C LEU A 299 17.36 -6.00 31.74
N PHE A 300 17.18 -6.35 30.46
CA PHE A 300 17.33 -5.36 29.41
C PHE A 300 16.25 -4.28 29.47
N ALA A 301 15.03 -4.61 29.89
CA ALA A 301 13.95 -3.64 30.10
C ALA A 301 14.25 -2.70 31.27
N GLU A 302 14.85 -3.20 32.37
CA GLU A 302 15.31 -2.38 33.49
C GLU A 302 16.42 -1.41 33.06
N MET A 303 17.38 -1.88 32.25
CA MET A 303 18.45 -1.02 31.71
C MET A 303 17.90 0.11 30.81
N THR A 304 16.78 -0.11 30.11
CA THR A 304 16.18 0.86 29.18
C THR A 304 14.99 1.63 29.77
N GLN A 305 14.87 1.72 31.09
CA GLN A 305 13.80 2.51 31.72
C GLN A 305 13.86 3.97 31.29
N ARG A 306 12.69 4.62 31.16
CA ARG A 306 12.66 6.03 30.77
C ARG A 306 13.26 6.94 31.82
N ASP A 307 12.95 6.68 33.09
CA ASP A 307 13.56 7.37 34.22
C ASP A 307 15.02 6.89 34.46
N PRO A 308 16.04 7.78 34.35
CA PRO A 308 17.43 7.42 34.59
C PRO A 308 17.69 6.89 36.01
N GLY A 309 16.94 7.38 37.01
CA GLY A 309 17.08 6.95 38.41
C GLY A 309 16.60 5.51 38.64
N ALA A 310 15.66 5.04 37.83
CA ALA A 310 15.12 3.68 37.89
C ALA A 310 15.99 2.64 37.19
N ARG A 311 16.98 3.06 36.38
CA ARG A 311 17.91 2.14 35.72
C ARG A 311 18.93 1.60 36.73
N PRO A 312 19.34 0.33 36.64
CA PRO A 312 20.39 -0.22 37.51
C PRO A 312 21.75 0.48 37.24
N SER A 313 22.67 0.39 38.19
CA SER A 313 24.10 0.63 37.89
C SER A 313 24.65 -0.50 37.02
N ILE A 314 25.79 -0.28 36.35
CA ILE A 314 26.38 -1.34 35.53
C ILE A 314 26.86 -2.54 36.37
N ASP A 315 27.29 -2.31 37.61
CA ASP A 315 27.65 -3.38 38.56
C ASP A 315 26.42 -4.22 38.97
N GLU A 316 25.27 -3.58 39.19
CA GLU A 316 24.00 -4.25 39.44
C GLU A 316 23.53 -5.03 38.21
N ALA A 317 23.56 -4.42 37.03
CA ALA A 317 23.16 -5.05 35.77
C ALA A 317 24.04 -6.29 35.46
N PHE A 318 25.36 -6.22 35.69
CA PHE A 318 26.26 -7.35 35.51
C PHE A 318 25.97 -8.48 36.53
N SER A 319 25.69 -8.14 37.79
CA SER A 319 25.36 -9.11 38.82
C SER A 319 24.04 -9.84 38.52
N GLN A 320 23.01 -9.10 38.09
CA GLN A 320 21.74 -9.66 37.63
C GLN A 320 21.94 -10.56 36.39
N PHE A 321 22.76 -10.12 35.42
CA PHE A 321 23.09 -10.92 34.25
C PHE A 321 23.73 -12.27 34.63
N GLU A 322 24.70 -12.28 35.55
CA GLU A 322 25.35 -13.52 36.00
C GLU A 322 24.38 -14.46 36.71
N GLN A 323 23.43 -13.93 37.49
CA GLN A 323 22.36 -14.71 38.09
C GLN A 323 21.45 -15.34 37.03
N LEU A 324 21.01 -14.55 36.04
CA LEU A 324 20.16 -15.02 34.93
C LEU A 324 20.90 -16.03 34.04
N ARG A 325 22.20 -15.80 33.77
CA ARG A 325 23.06 -16.73 33.04
C ARG A 325 23.16 -18.08 33.74
N GLY A 326 23.25 -18.10 35.07
CA GLY A 326 23.28 -19.31 35.89
C GLY A 326 22.00 -20.16 35.78
N SER A 327 20.86 -19.55 35.43
CA SER A 327 19.59 -20.27 35.24
C SER A 327 19.49 -21.02 33.90
N LEU A 328 20.37 -20.75 32.94
CA LEU A 328 20.35 -21.39 31.63
C LEU A 328 20.97 -22.79 31.68
N ALA A 329 20.20 -23.80 31.26
CA ALA A 329 20.71 -25.16 31.09
C ALA A 329 21.86 -25.22 30.07
N THR A 330 22.84 -26.10 30.28
CA THR A 330 23.97 -26.29 29.34
C THR A 330 23.50 -26.64 27.92
N GLN A 331 22.37 -27.35 27.80
CA GLN A 331 21.74 -27.65 26.51
C GLN A 331 21.20 -26.39 25.82
N ALA A 332 20.67 -25.42 26.56
CA ALA A 332 20.21 -24.15 26.02
C ALA A 332 21.39 -23.35 25.45
N LEU A 333 22.55 -23.32 26.13
CA LEU A 333 23.76 -22.66 25.64
C LEU A 333 24.29 -23.31 24.34
N ARG A 334 24.13 -24.64 24.19
CA ARG A 334 24.51 -25.37 22.95
C ARG A 334 23.45 -25.28 21.85
N SER A 335 22.28 -24.72 22.14
CA SER A 335 21.21 -24.59 21.14
C SER A 335 21.62 -23.64 20.02
N ARG A 336 21.17 -23.96 18.81
CA ARG A 336 21.55 -23.22 17.60
C ARG A 336 20.84 -21.87 17.57
N MET A 337 21.58 -20.80 17.26
CA MET A 337 20.93 -19.50 17.02
C MET A 337 20.28 -19.54 15.62
N VAL A 338 18.95 -19.65 15.56
CA VAL A 338 18.20 -19.64 14.30
C VAL A 338 18.08 -18.18 13.86
N THR A 339 18.82 -17.81 12.82
CA THR A 339 18.67 -16.51 12.16
C THR A 339 18.03 -16.78 10.82
N ASN A 340 16.79 -16.32 10.62
CA ASN A 340 16.16 -16.29 9.30
C ASN A 340 17.06 -15.45 8.39
N THR A 341 17.81 -16.09 7.49
CA THR A 341 18.37 -15.47 6.29
C THR A 341 19.01 -16.51 5.36
N CYS A 342 18.41 -16.60 4.17
CA CYS A 342 19.01 -16.84 2.85
C CYS A 342 20.54 -16.99 2.81
N ARG A 343 20.99 -18.08 2.21
CA ARG A 343 22.40 -18.34 1.90
C ARG A 343 22.60 -18.32 0.39
N VAL A 344 22.89 -17.14 -0.15
CA VAL A 344 23.48 -16.99 -1.48
C VAL A 344 24.94 -17.43 -1.39
N SER A 345 25.27 -18.59 -1.92
CA SER A 345 26.65 -18.98 -2.22
C SER A 345 26.73 -19.40 -3.69
N MET A 346 27.16 -18.47 -4.53
CA MET A 346 27.56 -18.73 -5.91
C MET A 346 28.77 -19.65 -5.95
N THR A 347 28.64 -20.78 -6.64
CA THR A 347 29.75 -21.42 -7.36
C THR A 347 29.29 -21.71 -8.78
N ARG A 348 29.99 -21.11 -9.74
CA ARG A 348 29.89 -21.37 -11.17
C ARG A 348 30.50 -22.74 -11.44
N ASP A 349 29.68 -23.76 -11.65
CA ASP A 349 29.97 -24.83 -12.60
C ASP A 349 28.73 -25.71 -12.84
N ARG A 350 27.84 -25.22 -13.72
CA ARG A 350 27.29 -25.95 -14.88
C ARG A 350 26.13 -25.15 -15.43
N ARG A 351 26.35 -24.67 -16.66
CA ARG A 351 25.39 -23.96 -17.51
C ARG A 351 24.44 -24.92 -18.25
N GLN A 352 24.18 -26.10 -17.69
CA GLN A 352 23.38 -27.17 -18.31
C GLN A 352 22.56 -27.90 -17.25
N SER A 353 21.62 -27.17 -16.66
CA SER A 353 20.43 -27.69 -15.98
C SER A 353 19.53 -26.49 -15.66
N PHE A 354 19.21 -25.73 -16.72
CA PHE A 354 18.21 -24.65 -16.69
C PHE A 354 16.83 -25.27 -16.91
N HIS A 355 16.39 -26.10 -15.99
CA HIS A 355 15.00 -26.49 -15.73
C HIS A 355 15.04 -27.30 -14.43
N ASP A 356 14.18 -26.97 -13.48
CA ASP A 356 14.02 -27.59 -12.15
C ASP A 356 14.97 -27.21 -11.02
N ILE A 357 14.80 -25.99 -10.46
CA ILE A 357 14.93 -25.74 -9.00
C ILE A 357 13.85 -24.73 -8.59
N ARG A 358 12.92 -25.13 -7.71
CA ARG A 358 11.83 -24.29 -7.17
C ARG A 358 12.36 -23.23 -6.19
N PRO A 359 11.90 -21.97 -6.23
CA PRO A 359 12.32 -20.94 -5.28
C PRO A 359 11.54 -21.00 -3.96
N LEU A 360 12.20 -20.58 -2.87
CA LEU A 360 11.62 -20.36 -1.54
C LEU A 360 10.87 -19.01 -1.53
N HIS A 361 9.61 -19.06 -1.11
CA HIS A 361 8.50 -18.20 -1.52
C HIS A 361 8.43 -16.73 -1.04
N HIS A 362 9.38 -16.17 -0.28
CA HIS A 362 9.19 -14.82 0.30
C HIS A 362 9.93 -13.65 -0.39
N GLY A 363 11.07 -13.88 -1.05
CA GLY A 363 11.76 -12.80 -1.79
C GLY A 363 11.17 -12.50 -3.17
N ASP A 364 10.45 -13.48 -3.74
CA ASP A 364 9.80 -13.34 -5.05
C ASP A 364 8.53 -12.49 -4.95
N GLU A 365 7.82 -12.52 -3.81
CA GLU A 365 6.61 -11.71 -3.62
C GLU A 365 6.90 -10.21 -3.53
N GLU A 366 7.96 -9.80 -2.82
CA GLU A 366 8.39 -8.40 -2.74
C GLU A 366 8.87 -7.87 -4.10
N LEU A 367 9.65 -8.69 -4.84
CA LEU A 367 10.15 -8.33 -6.15
C LEU A 367 9.03 -8.31 -7.21
N GLU A 368 8.10 -9.27 -7.16
CA GLU A 368 6.91 -9.29 -8.02
C GLU A 368 5.97 -8.12 -7.72
N GLN A 369 5.80 -7.73 -6.45
CA GLN A 369 5.03 -6.55 -6.07
C GLN A 369 5.69 -5.29 -6.65
N LEU A 370 6.99 -5.09 -6.41
CA LEU A 370 7.75 -3.96 -6.96
C LEU A 370 7.75 -3.92 -8.50
N GLN A 371 7.85 -5.06 -9.17
CA GLN A 371 7.73 -5.14 -10.64
C GLN A 371 6.32 -4.79 -11.12
N ARG A 372 5.27 -5.27 -10.43
CA ARG A 372 3.88 -4.93 -10.76
C ARG A 372 3.61 -3.44 -10.61
N TYR A 373 4.25 -2.76 -9.65
CA TYR A 373 4.20 -1.31 -9.51
C TYR A 373 4.82 -0.57 -10.71
N GLU A 374 5.86 -1.11 -11.34
CA GLU A 374 6.51 -0.51 -12.51
C GLU A 374 5.62 -0.54 -13.76
N ASP A 375 4.79 -1.58 -13.91
CA ASP A 375 3.87 -1.76 -15.04
C ASP A 375 2.75 -0.72 -15.14
N PHE A 376 2.36 -0.09 -14.02
CA PHE A 376 1.29 0.92 -14.04
C PHE A 376 1.76 2.27 -14.59
N THR A 377 0.93 2.89 -15.45
CA THR A 377 1.15 4.26 -15.93
C THR A 377 0.32 5.25 -15.12
N THR A 378 0.96 6.34 -14.67
CA THR A 378 0.34 7.43 -13.90
C THR A 378 -0.09 8.59 -14.80
N ILE A 379 -1.26 9.16 -14.54
CA ILE A 379 -1.78 10.36 -15.21
C ILE A 379 -1.25 11.61 -14.51
N ASP A 380 -0.90 12.64 -15.29
CA ASP A 380 -0.65 13.98 -14.76
C ASP A 380 -1.93 14.81 -14.85
N TRP A 381 -2.61 15.00 -13.72
CA TRP A 381 -3.88 15.72 -13.67
C TRP A 381 -3.70 17.23 -13.93
N ILE A 382 -2.56 17.80 -13.54
CA ILE A 382 -2.25 19.21 -13.75
C ILE A 382 -2.07 19.47 -15.25
N GLN A 383 -1.21 18.68 -15.90
CA GLN A 383 -0.94 18.84 -17.33
C GLN A 383 -2.22 18.65 -18.17
N ASP A 384 -3.02 17.62 -17.89
CA ASP A 384 -4.29 17.39 -18.62
C ASP A 384 -5.29 18.56 -18.41
N SER A 385 -5.34 19.13 -17.20
CA SER A 385 -6.19 20.29 -16.92
C SER A 385 -5.78 21.56 -17.69
N ILE A 386 -4.47 21.79 -17.84
CA ILE A 386 -3.92 22.89 -18.63
C ILE A 386 -4.25 22.71 -20.10
N ILE A 387 -4.03 21.49 -20.64
CA ILE A 387 -4.38 21.16 -22.03
C ILE A 387 -5.86 21.42 -22.30
N GLU A 388 -6.75 20.96 -21.41
CA GLU A 388 -8.19 21.15 -21.54
C GLU A 388 -8.60 22.62 -21.42
N ARG A 389 -8.01 23.39 -20.48
CA ARG A 389 -8.23 24.83 -20.36
C ARG A 389 -7.85 25.57 -21.65
N ASN A 390 -6.69 25.24 -22.21
CA ASN A 390 -6.21 25.84 -23.46
C ASN A 390 -7.12 25.49 -24.64
N ARG A 391 -7.61 24.25 -24.74
CA ARG A 391 -8.62 23.86 -25.74
C ARG A 391 -9.91 24.68 -25.61
N ARG A 392 -10.41 24.89 -24.39
CA ARG A 392 -11.63 25.71 -24.15
C ARG A 392 -11.45 27.17 -24.56
N LEU A 393 -10.33 27.79 -24.18
CA LEU A 393 -10.04 29.18 -24.56
C LEU A 393 -9.96 29.34 -26.09
N ARG A 394 -9.39 28.36 -26.80
CA ARG A 394 -9.34 28.37 -28.27
C ARG A 394 -10.73 28.20 -28.90
N ALA A 395 -11.54 27.27 -28.40
CA ALA A 395 -12.92 27.12 -28.86
C ALA A 395 -13.71 28.43 -28.69
N ALA A 396 -13.56 29.09 -27.55
CA ALA A 396 -14.18 30.39 -27.29
C ALA A 396 -13.67 31.49 -28.25
N ARG A 397 -12.39 31.51 -28.60
CA ARG A 397 -11.84 32.47 -29.59
C ARG A 397 -12.30 32.23 -31.02
N LYS A 398 -12.38 30.96 -31.46
CA LYS A 398 -12.96 30.59 -32.77
C LYS A 398 -14.44 30.99 -32.88
N LEU A 399 -15.15 31.03 -31.75
CA LEU A 399 -16.55 31.49 -31.68
C LEU A 399 -16.67 33.03 -31.64
N ASN A 400 -15.71 33.73 -31.04
CA ASN A 400 -15.66 35.20 -30.99
C ASN A 400 -15.10 35.86 -32.27
N THR A 401 -14.80 35.08 -33.31
CA THR A 401 -14.42 35.66 -34.61
C THR A 401 -15.68 36.23 -35.26
N PRO A 402 -15.74 37.54 -35.58
CA PRO A 402 -16.99 38.18 -35.98
C PRO A 402 -17.44 37.68 -37.36
N TYR A 403 -18.41 36.77 -37.40
CA TYR A 403 -19.23 36.51 -38.59
C TYR A 403 -20.23 37.66 -38.80
N HIS A 404 -19.75 38.91 -38.82
CA HIS A 404 -20.55 40.06 -39.25
C HIS A 404 -20.43 40.18 -40.76
N GLY A 405 -21.48 39.76 -41.48
CA GLY A 405 -21.63 40.17 -42.88
C GLY A 405 -21.77 41.70 -42.97
N PRO A 406 -21.49 42.32 -44.14
CA PRO A 406 -21.38 43.79 -44.28
C PRO A 406 -22.61 44.64 -43.96
N ARG A 407 -23.72 44.06 -43.44
CA ARG A 407 -24.99 44.75 -43.17
C ARG A 407 -25.77 44.26 -41.94
N GLY A 408 -25.15 43.53 -41.02
CA GLY A 408 -25.83 43.13 -39.77
C GLY A 408 -26.95 42.09 -39.94
N ASN A 409 -27.06 41.42 -41.09
CA ASN A 409 -27.96 40.29 -41.25
C ASN A 409 -27.41 39.05 -40.52
N VAL A 410 -28.26 38.42 -39.72
CA VAL A 410 -28.01 37.13 -39.07
C VAL A 410 -27.72 36.09 -40.15
N SER A 411 -26.45 35.72 -40.33
CA SER A 411 -26.06 34.74 -41.35
C SER A 411 -26.35 33.32 -40.88
N LEU A 412 -26.64 32.42 -41.83
CA LEU A 412 -26.79 30.98 -41.56
C LEU A 412 -25.56 30.41 -40.84
N ALA A 413 -24.37 30.95 -41.14
CA ALA A 413 -23.11 30.62 -40.46
C ALA A 413 -23.07 31.06 -38.99
N TRP A 414 -23.62 32.23 -38.65
CA TRP A 414 -23.74 32.69 -37.26
C TRP A 414 -24.71 31.82 -36.46
N ILE A 415 -25.86 31.46 -37.04
CA ILE A 415 -26.83 30.54 -36.42
C ILE A 415 -26.20 29.17 -36.21
N TRP A 416 -25.47 28.66 -37.21
CA TRP A 416 -24.78 27.38 -37.12
C TRP A 416 -23.67 27.39 -36.05
N ALA A 417 -22.90 28.47 -35.96
CA ALA A 417 -21.90 28.66 -34.91
C ALA A 417 -22.53 28.71 -33.50
N ARG A 418 -23.67 29.41 -33.36
CA ARG A 418 -24.41 29.46 -32.09
C ARG A 418 -25.03 28.11 -31.71
N LEU A 419 -25.53 27.35 -32.69
CA LEU A 419 -26.00 25.97 -32.50
C LEU A 419 -24.85 25.04 -32.10
N GLN A 420 -23.68 25.17 -32.72
CA GLN A 420 -22.49 24.41 -32.34
C GLN A 420 -22.05 24.73 -30.90
N GLU A 421 -22.12 25.99 -30.48
CA GLU A 421 -21.81 26.39 -29.10
C GLU A 421 -22.76 25.74 -28.09
N VAL A 422 -24.07 25.79 -28.35
CA VAL A 422 -25.07 25.12 -27.52
C VAL A 422 -24.87 23.59 -27.55
N ALA A 423 -24.55 23.02 -28.71
CA ALA A 423 -24.27 21.59 -28.84
C ALA A 423 -23.01 21.18 -28.06
N HIS A 424 -21.94 21.97 -28.09
CA HIS A 424 -20.73 21.71 -27.31
C HIS A 424 -20.94 21.88 -25.81
N ALA A 425 -21.73 22.88 -25.38
CA ALA A 425 -22.10 23.06 -23.98
C ALA A 425 -23.02 21.93 -23.48
N GLY A 426 -23.95 21.46 -24.33
CA GLY A 426 -24.88 20.37 -24.06
C GLY A 426 -24.27 18.98 -24.18
N GLN A 427 -23.16 18.81 -24.92
CA GLN A 427 -22.54 17.52 -25.20
C GLN A 427 -22.25 16.74 -23.92
N SER A 428 -21.77 17.41 -22.86
CA SER A 428 -21.46 16.72 -21.60
C SER A 428 -22.70 16.15 -20.92
N TRP A 429 -23.80 16.91 -20.91
CA TRP A 429 -25.07 16.45 -20.35
C TRP A 429 -25.69 15.35 -21.20
N PHE A 430 -25.60 15.44 -22.52
CA PHE A 430 -26.05 14.39 -23.44
C PHE A 430 -25.29 13.07 -23.22
N VAL A 431 -23.96 13.12 -23.12
CA VAL A 431 -23.14 11.92 -22.83
C VAL A 431 -23.52 11.33 -21.47
N VAL A 432 -23.65 12.15 -20.44
CA VAL A 432 -24.06 11.71 -19.11
C VAL A 432 -25.46 11.07 -19.12
N SER A 433 -26.43 11.64 -19.84
CA SER A 433 -27.76 11.03 -20.00
C SER A 433 -27.69 9.67 -20.69
N LEU A 434 -26.94 9.57 -21.78
CA LEU A 434 -26.79 8.31 -22.53
C LEU A 434 -26.13 7.23 -21.67
N VAL A 435 -25.13 7.60 -20.88
CA VAL A 435 -24.50 6.72 -19.88
C VAL A 435 -25.52 6.27 -18.83
N GLY A 436 -26.28 7.20 -18.24
CA GLY A 436 -27.32 6.88 -17.26
C GLY A 436 -28.36 5.89 -17.80
N ILE A 437 -28.90 6.12 -19.00
CA ILE A 437 -29.87 5.23 -19.66
C ILE A 437 -29.27 3.84 -19.85
N ALA A 438 -28.06 3.74 -20.40
CA ALA A 438 -27.42 2.45 -20.65
C ALA A 438 -27.14 1.67 -19.35
N ILE A 439 -26.76 2.36 -18.27
CA ILE A 439 -26.57 1.77 -16.94
C ILE A 439 -27.91 1.24 -16.40
N GLY A 440 -28.98 2.05 -16.46
CA GLY A 440 -30.32 1.66 -16.00
C GLY A 440 -30.85 0.43 -16.75
N VAL A 441 -30.70 0.40 -18.08
CA VAL A 441 -31.10 -0.76 -18.91
C VAL A 441 -30.32 -2.01 -18.53
N ASN A 442 -29.00 -1.90 -18.38
CA ASN A 442 -28.17 -3.04 -18.03
C ASN A 442 -28.51 -3.59 -16.63
N ALA A 443 -28.75 -2.72 -15.65
CA ALA A 443 -29.14 -3.12 -14.30
C ALA A 443 -30.51 -3.82 -14.26
N ALA A 444 -31.48 -3.35 -15.07
CA ALA A 444 -32.77 -4.00 -15.22
C ALA A 444 -32.61 -5.42 -15.80
N VAL A 445 -31.83 -5.57 -16.87
CA VAL A 445 -31.54 -6.88 -17.49
C VAL A 445 -30.87 -7.82 -16.50
N ILE A 446 -29.86 -7.36 -15.76
CA ILE A 446 -29.19 -8.18 -14.73
C ILE A 446 -30.21 -8.64 -13.69
N SER A 447 -31.10 -7.76 -13.24
CA SER A 447 -32.07 -8.10 -12.19
C SER A 447 -33.11 -9.11 -12.67
N ILE A 448 -33.72 -8.89 -13.84
CA ILE A 448 -34.70 -9.81 -14.45
C ILE A 448 -34.09 -11.21 -14.66
N VAL A 449 -32.87 -11.26 -15.23
CA VAL A 449 -32.20 -12.54 -15.48
C VAL A 449 -31.78 -13.23 -14.18
N THR A 450 -31.39 -12.48 -13.15
CA THR A 450 -31.00 -13.05 -11.85
C THR A 450 -32.19 -13.73 -11.17
N GLU A 451 -33.35 -13.09 -11.15
CA GLU A 451 -34.56 -13.69 -10.56
C GLU A 451 -35.00 -14.94 -11.31
N TRP A 452 -35.09 -14.85 -12.64
CA TRP A 452 -35.44 -16.01 -13.47
C TRP A 452 -34.48 -17.20 -13.25
N LEU A 453 -33.17 -16.95 -13.18
CA LEU A 453 -32.18 -17.99 -12.89
C LEU A 453 -32.22 -18.50 -11.43
N SER A 454 -32.69 -17.69 -10.48
CA SER A 454 -32.87 -18.13 -9.10
C SER A 454 -34.05 -19.11 -9.01
N ASP A 455 -35.17 -18.75 -9.63
CA ASP A 455 -36.42 -19.49 -9.58
C ASP A 455 -36.35 -20.81 -10.36
N ILE A 456 -35.63 -20.82 -11.50
CA ILE A 456 -35.47 -22.03 -12.32
C ILE A 456 -34.80 -23.18 -11.56
N LYS A 457 -34.07 -22.92 -10.46
CA LYS A 457 -33.53 -23.99 -9.60
C LYS A 457 -34.62 -24.73 -8.82
N MET A 458 -35.73 -24.06 -8.55
CA MET A 458 -36.80 -24.53 -7.68
C MET A 458 -37.96 -25.14 -8.46
N GLY A 459 -38.23 -24.64 -9.68
CA GLY A 459 -39.28 -25.13 -10.55
C GLY A 459 -39.29 -24.41 -11.91
N TYR A 460 -40.36 -24.59 -12.67
CA TYR A 460 -40.62 -23.90 -13.92
C TYR A 460 -42.11 -23.58 -14.06
N CYS A 461 -42.43 -22.57 -14.86
CA CYS A 461 -43.80 -22.20 -15.19
C CYS A 461 -44.29 -23.00 -16.41
N SER A 462 -45.48 -23.60 -16.34
CA SER A 462 -46.11 -24.33 -17.45
C SER A 462 -46.51 -23.42 -18.60
N ASP A 463 -47.04 -22.23 -18.29
CA ASP A 463 -47.53 -21.26 -19.28
C ASP A 463 -46.38 -20.62 -20.09
N GLY A 464 -45.15 -20.65 -19.57
CA GLY A 464 -43.96 -20.19 -20.26
C GLY A 464 -42.70 -20.33 -19.43
N TRP A 465 -41.75 -21.14 -19.90
CA TRP A 465 -40.50 -21.44 -19.17
C TRP A 465 -39.59 -20.21 -18.91
N TRP A 466 -39.81 -19.10 -19.62
CA TRP A 466 -39.06 -17.85 -19.44
C TRP A 466 -39.65 -16.94 -18.35
N LEU A 467 -40.80 -17.30 -17.76
CA LEU A 467 -41.41 -16.55 -16.66
C LEU A 467 -40.80 -17.00 -15.32
N ASN A 468 -40.51 -16.03 -14.45
CA ASN A 468 -40.13 -16.29 -13.06
C ASN A 468 -41.38 -16.70 -12.25
N GLN A 469 -41.22 -17.17 -11.01
CA GLN A 469 -42.32 -17.66 -10.20
C GLN A 469 -43.36 -16.57 -9.93
N GLN A 470 -42.90 -15.35 -9.63
CA GLN A 470 -43.78 -14.21 -9.34
C GLN A 470 -44.65 -13.83 -10.55
N PHE A 471 -44.10 -13.84 -11.77
CA PHE A 471 -44.86 -13.54 -12.99
C PHE A 471 -45.76 -14.70 -13.41
N CYS A 472 -45.37 -15.94 -13.12
CA CYS A 472 -46.21 -17.11 -13.38
C CYS A 472 -47.48 -17.09 -12.52
N CYS A 473 -47.38 -16.59 -11.28
CA CYS A 473 -48.46 -16.65 -10.28
C CYS A 473 -49.13 -15.29 -10.04
N TRP A 474 -49.03 -14.35 -10.98
CA TRP A 474 -49.40 -12.93 -10.80
C TRP A 474 -50.90 -12.70 -10.52
N GLU A 475 -51.80 -13.56 -10.98
CA GLU A 475 -53.26 -13.37 -10.84
C GLU A 475 -53.85 -13.92 -9.52
N ILE A 476 -53.03 -14.53 -8.67
CA ILE A 476 -53.47 -15.23 -7.44
C ILE A 476 -52.99 -14.44 -6.21
N ASP A 477 -53.55 -13.25 -5.99
CA ASP A 477 -53.38 -12.47 -4.73
C ASP A 477 -54.51 -12.76 -3.71
N GLY A 478 -55.29 -13.83 -3.92
CA GLY A 478 -56.37 -14.29 -3.04
C GLY A 478 -55.96 -15.45 -2.13
N GLU A 479 -56.37 -15.39 -0.86
CA GLU A 479 -56.07 -16.32 0.23
C GLU A 479 -56.09 -17.82 -0.15
N GLY A 480 -54.94 -18.48 -0.02
CA GLY A 480 -54.86 -19.93 0.21
C GLY A 480 -54.65 -20.84 -1.01
N ASP A 481 -54.72 -20.34 -2.23
CA ASP A 481 -54.58 -21.19 -3.42
C ASP A 481 -53.11 -21.34 -3.89
N THR A 482 -52.66 -22.59 -4.00
CA THR A 482 -51.36 -22.92 -4.58
C THR A 482 -51.39 -22.66 -6.08
N CYS A 483 -50.47 -21.82 -6.57
CA CYS A 483 -50.32 -21.53 -8.00
C CYS A 483 -50.17 -22.81 -8.85
N GLU A 484 -51.22 -23.18 -9.59
CA GLU A 484 -51.25 -24.41 -10.40
C GLU A 484 -50.27 -24.35 -11.58
N ALA A 485 -49.96 -23.15 -12.07
CA ALA A 485 -49.04 -22.94 -13.20
C ALA A 485 -47.56 -23.16 -12.83
N TRP A 486 -47.20 -23.12 -11.55
CA TRP A 486 -45.81 -23.30 -11.11
C TRP A 486 -45.52 -24.75 -10.71
N HIS A 487 -44.74 -25.44 -11.54
CA HIS A 487 -44.35 -26.82 -11.27
C HIS A 487 -42.94 -26.92 -10.70
N GLN A 488 -42.83 -27.55 -9.52
CA GLN A 488 -41.55 -27.94 -8.96
C GLN A 488 -40.94 -29.10 -9.77
N TRP A 489 -39.61 -29.16 -9.86
CA TRP A 489 -38.92 -30.19 -10.65
C TRP A 489 -39.21 -31.64 -10.22
N SER A 490 -39.54 -31.86 -8.94
CA SER A 490 -39.89 -33.16 -8.40
C SER A 490 -40.66 -33.00 -7.10
N THR A 491 -41.64 -33.88 -6.88
CA THR A 491 -42.37 -34.01 -5.61
C THR A 491 -41.55 -34.76 -4.55
N ALA A 492 -40.62 -35.64 -4.98
CA ALA A 492 -39.71 -36.33 -4.08
C ALA A 492 -38.60 -35.39 -3.59
N MET A 493 -38.51 -35.21 -2.26
CA MET A 493 -37.54 -34.33 -1.59
C MET A 493 -36.08 -34.60 -1.98
N PRO A 494 -35.57 -35.85 -2.03
CA PRO A 494 -34.18 -36.11 -2.40
C PRO A 494 -33.86 -35.71 -3.85
N ALA A 495 -34.78 -35.94 -4.77
CA ALA A 495 -34.62 -35.57 -6.17
C ALA A 495 -34.66 -34.05 -6.36
N ARG A 496 -35.55 -33.35 -5.65
CA ARG A 496 -35.61 -31.88 -5.67
C ARG A 496 -34.31 -31.26 -5.12
N TRP A 497 -33.78 -31.79 -4.02
CA TRP A 497 -32.49 -31.40 -3.47
C TRP A 497 -31.33 -31.64 -4.45
N ALA A 498 -31.28 -32.81 -5.09
CA ALA A 498 -30.24 -33.13 -6.06
C ALA A 498 -30.27 -32.18 -7.27
N ILE A 499 -31.46 -31.89 -7.81
CA ILE A 499 -31.64 -30.97 -8.93
C ILE A 499 -31.18 -29.56 -8.56
N TYR A 500 -31.56 -29.07 -7.37
CA TYR A 500 -31.13 -27.76 -6.86
C TYR A 500 -29.59 -27.65 -6.79
N VAL A 501 -28.91 -28.67 -6.24
CA VAL A 501 -27.45 -28.71 -6.14
C VAL A 501 -26.79 -28.81 -7.51
N LEU A 502 -27.36 -29.56 -8.46
CA LEU A 502 -26.85 -29.69 -9.83
C LEU A 502 -26.92 -28.37 -10.60
N PHE A 503 -28.03 -27.64 -10.51
CA PHE A 503 -28.14 -26.31 -11.11
C PHE A 503 -27.14 -25.33 -10.50
N ALA A 504 -26.99 -25.34 -9.17
CA ALA A 504 -25.99 -24.51 -8.49
C ALA A 504 -24.56 -24.79 -8.99
N ALA A 505 -24.18 -26.07 -9.13
CA ALA A 505 -22.89 -26.47 -9.69
C ALA A 505 -22.70 -26.00 -11.14
N ALA A 506 -23.73 -26.19 -11.97
CA ALA A 506 -23.70 -25.86 -13.40
C ALA A 506 -23.55 -24.35 -13.63
N PHE A 507 -24.33 -23.53 -12.92
CA PHE A 507 -24.25 -22.07 -13.05
C PHE A 507 -22.87 -21.54 -12.62
N SER A 508 -22.34 -22.04 -11.50
CA SER A 508 -20.99 -21.67 -11.03
C SER A 508 -19.90 -22.08 -12.04
N PHE A 509 -20.02 -23.29 -12.61
CA PHE A 509 -19.07 -23.78 -13.62
C PHE A 509 -19.06 -22.90 -14.88
N VAL A 510 -20.24 -22.61 -15.44
CA VAL A 510 -20.36 -21.77 -16.65
C VAL A 510 -19.81 -20.37 -16.38
N ALA A 511 -20.16 -19.76 -15.25
CA ALA A 511 -19.67 -18.43 -14.89
C ALA A 511 -18.14 -18.39 -14.74
N ALA A 512 -17.56 -19.31 -13.95
CA ALA A 512 -16.11 -19.37 -13.74
C ALA A 512 -15.34 -19.68 -15.02
N HIS A 513 -15.91 -20.51 -15.91
CA HIS A 513 -15.31 -20.83 -17.19
C HIS A 513 -15.26 -19.61 -18.13
N LEU A 514 -16.36 -18.86 -18.25
CA LEU A 514 -16.44 -17.66 -19.08
C LEU A 514 -15.48 -16.56 -18.58
N VAL A 515 -15.40 -16.35 -17.27
CA VAL A 515 -14.49 -15.37 -16.66
C VAL A 515 -13.03 -15.73 -16.94
N ARG A 516 -12.66 -17.01 -16.79
CA ARG A 516 -11.27 -17.45 -17.01
C ARG A 516 -10.85 -17.42 -18.48
N SER A 517 -11.76 -17.73 -19.40
CA SER A 517 -11.47 -17.87 -20.83
C SER A 517 -11.56 -16.55 -21.61
N LEU A 518 -12.60 -15.74 -21.38
CA LEU A 518 -12.88 -14.54 -22.18
C LEU A 518 -12.37 -13.25 -21.54
N ALA A 519 -12.59 -13.05 -20.23
CA ALA A 519 -12.26 -11.78 -19.56
C ALA A 519 -11.86 -11.97 -18.09
N LYS A 520 -10.56 -12.20 -17.86
CA LYS A 520 -10.01 -12.42 -16.50
C LYS A 520 -10.23 -11.25 -15.54
N TYR A 521 -10.32 -10.03 -16.06
CA TYR A 521 -10.60 -8.81 -15.31
C TYR A 521 -12.06 -8.70 -14.82
N ALA A 522 -12.95 -9.60 -15.25
CA ALA A 522 -14.33 -9.61 -14.77
C ALA A 522 -14.45 -10.16 -13.33
N ALA A 523 -13.46 -10.93 -12.85
CA ALA A 523 -13.45 -11.53 -11.52
C ALA A 523 -13.43 -10.48 -10.39
N GLY A 524 -14.04 -10.81 -9.24
CA GLY A 524 -14.11 -9.94 -8.07
C GLY A 524 -15.14 -8.81 -8.17
N SER A 525 -15.09 -7.86 -7.24
CA SER A 525 -15.99 -6.71 -7.20
C SER A 525 -15.64 -5.69 -8.29
N GLY A 526 -14.38 -5.25 -8.34
CA GLY A 526 -13.88 -4.21 -9.24
C GLY A 526 -13.78 -2.83 -8.60
N ILE A 527 -14.32 -2.63 -7.38
CA ILE A 527 -14.28 -1.35 -6.65
C ILE A 527 -12.83 -0.90 -6.38
N SER A 528 -11.99 -1.79 -5.83
CA SER A 528 -10.59 -1.49 -5.50
C SER A 528 -9.79 -1.00 -6.71
N GLU A 529 -9.99 -1.66 -7.86
CA GLU A 529 -9.34 -1.30 -9.12
C GLU A 529 -9.86 0.03 -9.69
N ILE A 530 -11.17 0.28 -9.63
CA ILE A 530 -11.76 1.57 -10.06
C ILE A 530 -11.24 2.71 -9.18
N LYS A 531 -11.14 2.50 -7.87
CA LYS A 531 -10.56 3.48 -6.92
C LYS A 531 -9.12 3.84 -7.32
N CYS A 532 -8.31 2.85 -7.72
CA CYS A 532 -6.98 3.10 -8.28
C CYS A 532 -7.02 3.85 -9.64
N ILE A 533 -7.96 3.53 -10.53
CA ILE A 533 -8.11 4.23 -11.83
C ILE A 533 -8.49 5.70 -11.65
N ILE A 534 -9.47 5.99 -10.80
CA ILE A 534 -9.88 7.36 -10.45
C ILE A 534 -8.74 8.09 -9.74
N GLY A 535 -7.93 7.38 -8.95
CA GLY A 535 -6.71 7.89 -8.31
C GLY A 535 -5.58 8.24 -9.28
N GLY A 536 -5.65 7.82 -10.56
CA GLY A 536 -4.69 8.19 -11.60
C GLY A 536 -3.83 7.05 -12.14
N PHE A 537 -4.16 5.79 -11.84
CA PHE A 537 -3.44 4.61 -12.34
C PHE A 537 -4.20 3.90 -13.45
N ILE A 538 -3.62 3.82 -14.64
CA ILE A 538 -4.31 3.20 -15.79
C ILE A 538 -4.11 1.69 -15.79
N MET A 539 -5.21 0.92 -15.84
CA MET A 539 -5.22 -0.53 -16.05
C MET A 539 -5.80 -0.87 -17.43
N LYS A 540 -4.94 -1.32 -18.36
CA LYS A 540 -5.36 -1.59 -19.75
C LYS A 540 -6.34 -2.78 -19.82
N GLY A 541 -7.45 -2.60 -20.53
CA GLY A 541 -8.45 -3.65 -20.76
C GLY A 541 -9.43 -3.88 -19.61
N PHE A 542 -9.21 -3.28 -18.44
CA PHE A 542 -10.11 -3.42 -17.27
C PHE A 542 -11.51 -2.85 -17.57
N LEU A 543 -11.58 -1.61 -18.08
CA LEU A 543 -12.83 -0.95 -18.49
C LEU A 543 -13.24 -1.25 -19.95
N GLY A 544 -12.82 -2.41 -20.48
CA GLY A 544 -13.04 -2.80 -21.87
C GLY A 544 -14.43 -3.41 -22.15
N PHE A 545 -14.79 -3.49 -23.42
CA PHE A 545 -16.07 -4.06 -23.87
C PHE A 545 -16.26 -5.53 -23.46
N TRP A 546 -15.22 -6.35 -23.58
CA TRP A 546 -15.28 -7.76 -23.19
C TRP A 546 -15.48 -7.95 -21.69
N THR A 547 -14.86 -7.09 -20.86
CA THR A 547 -15.07 -7.12 -19.40
C THR A 547 -16.51 -6.76 -19.05
N PHE A 548 -17.06 -5.72 -19.67
CA PHE A 548 -18.47 -5.35 -19.55
C PHE A 548 -19.40 -6.53 -19.88
N LEU A 549 -19.26 -7.09 -21.09
CA LEU A 549 -20.16 -8.14 -21.58
C LEU A 549 -20.11 -9.40 -20.72
N VAL A 550 -18.90 -9.90 -20.44
CA VAL A 550 -18.71 -11.12 -19.65
C VAL A 550 -19.21 -10.93 -18.22
N LYS A 551 -18.94 -9.78 -17.60
CA LYS A 551 -19.37 -9.50 -16.22
C LYS A 551 -20.89 -9.36 -16.10
N SER A 552 -21.55 -8.70 -17.07
CA SER A 552 -23.02 -8.62 -17.09
C SER A 552 -23.72 -9.97 -17.26
N ILE A 553 -23.15 -10.90 -18.04
CA ILE A 553 -23.73 -12.25 -18.25
C ILE A 553 -23.44 -13.18 -17.06
N THR A 554 -22.22 -13.13 -16.52
CA THR A 554 -21.79 -14.08 -15.48
C THR A 554 -22.26 -13.70 -14.09
N LEU A 555 -22.54 -12.42 -13.82
CA LEU A 555 -23.00 -11.99 -12.51
C LEU A 555 -24.35 -12.62 -12.09
N PRO A 556 -25.41 -12.63 -12.93
CA PRO A 556 -26.64 -13.37 -12.63
C PRO A 556 -26.42 -14.86 -12.36
N LEU A 557 -25.56 -15.52 -13.15
CA LEU A 557 -25.25 -16.95 -12.99
C LEU A 557 -24.59 -17.25 -11.63
N VAL A 558 -23.69 -16.38 -11.16
CA VAL A 558 -23.02 -16.57 -9.87
C VAL A 558 -23.98 -16.37 -8.69
N ILE A 559 -24.89 -15.39 -8.78
CA ILE A 559 -25.89 -15.16 -7.74
C ILE A 559 -26.88 -16.32 -7.73
N ALA A 560 -27.37 -16.72 -8.90
CA ALA A 560 -28.22 -17.88 -9.06
C ALA A 560 -27.55 -19.17 -8.59
N SER A 561 -26.22 -19.32 -8.67
CA SER A 561 -25.54 -20.51 -8.14
C SER A 561 -25.63 -20.64 -6.60
N GLY A 562 -26.16 -19.64 -5.90
CA GLY A 562 -26.28 -19.63 -4.44
C GLY A 562 -24.96 -19.40 -3.72
N LEU A 563 -23.91 -18.95 -4.42
CA LEU A 563 -22.68 -18.51 -3.77
C LEU A 563 -22.99 -17.30 -2.90
N SER A 564 -22.29 -17.16 -1.77
CA SER A 564 -22.56 -16.09 -0.81
C SER A 564 -21.97 -14.74 -1.27
N VAL A 565 -22.48 -14.22 -2.38
CA VAL A 565 -22.01 -13.01 -3.08
C VAL A 565 -23.19 -12.19 -3.63
N GLY A 566 -22.99 -10.88 -3.88
CA GLY A 566 -24.03 -9.98 -4.39
C GLY A 566 -23.66 -9.23 -5.68
N LYS A 567 -24.66 -8.58 -6.30
CA LYS A 567 -24.51 -7.79 -7.54
C LYS A 567 -23.99 -6.36 -7.36
N GLU A 568 -24.16 -5.78 -6.17
CA GLU A 568 -23.93 -4.33 -5.93
C GLU A 568 -22.48 -3.86 -6.09
N GLY A 569 -21.48 -4.67 -5.79
CA GLY A 569 -20.08 -4.31 -6.07
C GLY A 569 -19.75 -4.38 -7.56
N PRO A 570 -19.99 -5.53 -8.21
CA PRO A 570 -19.87 -5.71 -9.65
C PRO A 570 -20.64 -4.71 -10.52
N SER A 571 -21.82 -4.25 -10.09
CA SER A 571 -22.62 -3.28 -10.84
C SER A 571 -21.92 -1.92 -10.98
N VAL A 572 -21.18 -1.47 -9.96
CA VAL A 572 -20.33 -0.27 -10.03
C VAL A 572 -19.29 -0.43 -11.14
N HIS A 573 -18.65 -1.59 -11.22
CA HIS A 573 -17.65 -1.86 -12.27
C HIS A 573 -18.27 -1.90 -13.67
N VAL A 574 -19.40 -2.59 -13.82
CA VAL A 574 -20.13 -2.63 -15.08
C VAL A 574 -20.56 -1.23 -15.50
N ALA A 575 -21.04 -0.40 -14.57
CA ALA A 575 -21.40 0.98 -14.82
C ALA A 575 -20.21 1.83 -15.29
N CYS A 576 -19.04 1.71 -14.64
CA CYS A 576 -17.82 2.38 -15.11
C CYS A 576 -17.35 1.89 -16.49
N CYS A 577 -17.55 0.61 -16.83
CA CYS A 577 -17.26 0.12 -18.17
C CYS A 577 -18.20 0.76 -19.21
N VAL A 578 -19.50 0.84 -18.93
CA VAL A 578 -20.49 1.53 -19.79
C VAL A 578 -20.10 3.00 -19.98
N GLY A 579 -19.78 3.69 -18.89
CA GLY A 579 -19.30 5.07 -18.90
C GLY A 579 -18.07 5.26 -19.79
N ASN A 580 -17.05 4.39 -19.63
CA ASN A 580 -15.84 4.42 -20.44
C ASN A 580 -16.12 4.17 -21.92
N LEU A 581 -16.94 3.16 -22.26
CA LEU A 581 -17.26 2.78 -23.63
C LEU A 581 -18.00 3.90 -24.36
N ILE A 582 -19.05 4.44 -23.74
CA ILE A 582 -19.86 5.52 -24.33
C ILE A 582 -19.02 6.80 -24.44
N ALA A 583 -18.33 7.21 -23.38
CA ALA A 583 -17.51 8.41 -23.42
C ALA A 583 -16.38 8.30 -24.45
N SER A 584 -15.81 7.10 -24.63
CA SER A 584 -14.75 6.87 -25.63
C SER A 584 -15.22 7.07 -27.07
N MET A 585 -16.52 6.94 -27.36
CA MET A 585 -17.10 7.24 -28.68
C MET A 585 -17.04 8.73 -29.02
N PHE A 586 -16.93 9.61 -28.02
CA PHE A 586 -16.85 11.05 -28.20
C PHE A 586 -15.40 11.52 -28.10
N LYS A 587 -14.84 12.05 -29.21
CA LYS A 587 -13.45 12.54 -29.28
C LYS A 587 -13.09 13.56 -28.19
N GLY A 588 -14.05 14.35 -27.72
CA GLY A 588 -13.85 15.33 -26.65
C GLY A 588 -13.57 14.71 -25.27
N PHE A 589 -14.08 13.50 -25.01
CA PHE A 589 -13.89 12.76 -23.77
C PHE A 589 -12.72 11.77 -23.87
N SER A 590 -12.58 11.06 -24.98
CA SER A 590 -11.48 10.09 -25.17
C SER A 590 -10.08 10.75 -25.15
N ARG A 591 -10.00 12.04 -25.50
CA ARG A 591 -8.75 12.82 -25.50
C ARG A 591 -8.45 13.57 -24.19
N SER A 592 -9.31 13.51 -23.17
CA SER A 592 -9.08 14.16 -21.87
C SER A 592 -9.32 13.18 -20.74
N GLN A 593 -8.26 12.92 -19.98
CA GLN A 593 -8.33 12.02 -18.83
C GLN A 593 -9.14 12.63 -17.68
N VAL A 594 -9.11 13.96 -17.51
CA VAL A 594 -9.92 14.67 -16.52
C VAL A 594 -11.41 14.48 -16.78
N LYS A 595 -11.87 14.71 -18.02
CA LYS A 595 -13.28 14.47 -18.38
C LYS A 595 -13.67 13.00 -18.25
N MET A 596 -12.79 12.08 -18.64
CA MET A 596 -13.02 10.66 -18.45
C MET A 596 -13.19 10.32 -16.97
N ARG A 597 -12.32 10.82 -16.08
CA ARG A 597 -12.46 10.66 -14.63
C ARG A 597 -13.81 11.16 -14.12
N GLU A 598 -14.26 12.34 -14.56
CA GLU A 598 -15.58 12.88 -14.19
C GLU A 598 -16.71 11.92 -14.59
N ILE A 599 -16.66 11.33 -15.79
CA ILE A 599 -17.64 10.34 -16.24
C ILE A 599 -17.55 9.04 -15.44
N LEU A 600 -16.34 8.54 -15.14
CA LEU A 600 -16.16 7.32 -14.36
C LEU A 600 -16.69 7.48 -12.94
N THR A 601 -16.44 8.63 -12.31
CA THR A 601 -16.99 9.00 -11.00
C THR A 601 -18.52 9.10 -11.03
N ALA A 602 -19.08 9.75 -12.06
CA ALA A 602 -20.54 9.79 -12.24
C ALA A 602 -21.15 8.40 -12.49
N SER A 603 -20.45 7.55 -13.25
CA SER A 603 -20.88 6.17 -13.54
C SER A 603 -20.81 5.30 -12.30
N SER A 604 -19.80 5.46 -11.43
CA SER A 604 -19.75 4.73 -10.15
C SER A 604 -20.90 5.11 -9.23
N ALA A 605 -21.26 6.40 -9.18
CA ALA A 605 -22.43 6.87 -8.43
C ALA A 605 -23.74 6.27 -9.00
N ALA A 606 -23.90 6.29 -10.33
CA ALA A 606 -25.06 5.71 -10.99
C ALA A 606 -25.14 4.18 -10.80
N GLY A 607 -24.01 3.47 -10.79
CA GLY A 607 -23.94 2.03 -10.51
C GLY A 607 -24.45 1.66 -9.13
N VAL A 608 -24.07 2.42 -8.09
CA VAL A 608 -24.62 2.25 -6.74
C VAL A 608 -26.09 2.69 -6.69
N ALA A 609 -26.46 3.75 -7.40
CA ALA A 609 -27.83 4.24 -7.42
C ALA A 609 -28.81 3.21 -7.98
N VAL A 610 -28.49 2.52 -9.08
CA VAL A 610 -29.34 1.47 -9.65
C VAL A 610 -29.30 0.16 -8.84
N ALA A 611 -28.18 -0.09 -8.16
CA ALA A 611 -28.01 -1.25 -7.29
C ALA A 611 -28.92 -1.19 -6.04
N PHE A 612 -29.01 0.00 -5.42
CA PHE A 612 -29.79 0.22 -4.20
C PHE A 612 -31.10 0.98 -4.42
N GLY A 613 -31.40 1.42 -5.64
CA GLY A 613 -32.54 2.32 -5.89
C GLY A 613 -32.39 3.69 -5.22
N SER A 614 -31.15 4.12 -4.94
CA SER A 614 -30.82 5.25 -4.07
C SER A 614 -29.91 6.25 -4.79
N PRO A 615 -30.46 7.25 -5.52
CA PRO A 615 -29.66 8.19 -6.30
C PRO A 615 -28.80 9.12 -5.43
N ILE A 616 -29.31 9.62 -4.29
CA ILE A 616 -28.50 10.47 -3.40
C ILE A 616 -27.44 9.60 -2.71
N GLY A 617 -27.82 8.41 -2.26
CA GLY A 617 -26.89 7.45 -1.65
C GLY A 617 -25.73 7.08 -2.57
N GLY A 618 -26.00 6.86 -3.87
CA GLY A 618 -24.97 6.60 -4.87
C GLY A 618 -23.97 7.75 -5.06
N VAL A 619 -24.43 9.00 -5.03
CA VAL A 619 -23.53 10.17 -5.10
C VAL A 619 -22.69 10.28 -3.83
N MET A 620 -23.29 10.08 -2.66
CA MET A 620 -22.57 10.09 -1.38
C MET A 620 -21.52 8.98 -1.33
N PHE A 621 -21.84 7.78 -1.83
CA PHE A 621 -20.86 6.69 -1.97
C PHE A 621 -19.65 7.11 -2.81
N SER A 622 -19.88 7.80 -3.91
CA SER A 622 -18.79 8.24 -4.78
C SER A 622 -17.91 9.31 -4.13
N ILE A 623 -18.44 10.11 -3.21
CA ILE A 623 -17.69 11.11 -2.43
C ILE A 623 -16.93 10.43 -1.28
N GLU A 624 -17.59 9.52 -0.57
CA GLU A 624 -17.05 8.87 0.62
C GLU A 624 -16.00 7.81 0.26
N GLU A 625 -16.25 6.98 -0.76
CA GLU A 625 -15.42 5.80 -1.07
C GLU A 625 -14.57 5.94 -2.35
N MET A 626 -15.09 6.56 -3.42
CA MET A 626 -14.43 6.50 -4.75
C MET A 626 -13.39 7.60 -5.00
N SER A 627 -13.63 8.86 -4.59
CA SER A 627 -12.73 9.98 -4.90
C SER A 627 -12.50 10.87 -3.68
N SER A 628 -11.24 11.22 -3.40
CA SER A 628 -10.86 12.17 -2.35
C SER A 628 -11.08 13.63 -2.75
N VAL A 629 -11.09 13.92 -4.06
CA VAL A 629 -11.31 15.26 -4.61
C VAL A 629 -12.58 15.23 -5.45
N PHE A 630 -13.55 16.07 -5.10
CA PHE A 630 -14.86 16.08 -5.74
C PHE A 630 -15.30 17.50 -6.03
N SER A 631 -15.39 17.86 -7.32
CA SER A 631 -15.83 19.19 -7.72
C SER A 631 -17.36 19.29 -7.71
N ILE A 632 -17.90 20.49 -7.49
CA ILE A 632 -19.36 20.75 -7.55
C ILE A 632 -19.92 20.39 -8.95
N LYS A 633 -19.13 20.58 -10.02
CA LYS A 633 -19.54 20.19 -11.39
C LYS A 633 -19.67 18.68 -11.53
N THR A 634 -18.73 17.93 -10.97
CA THR A 634 -18.76 16.46 -10.93
C THR A 634 -19.93 15.96 -10.09
N MET A 635 -20.25 16.66 -9.00
CA MET A 635 -21.41 16.36 -8.14
C MET A 635 -22.73 16.41 -8.92
N TRP A 636 -23.01 17.54 -9.58
CA TRP A 636 -24.25 17.68 -10.34
C TRP A 636 -24.36 16.68 -11.49
N ARG A 637 -23.26 16.40 -12.19
CA ARG A 637 -23.24 15.38 -13.23
C ARG A 637 -23.45 13.97 -12.68
N SER A 638 -22.87 13.65 -11.53
CA SER A 638 -23.05 12.35 -10.88
C SER A 638 -24.49 12.17 -10.42
N PHE A 639 -25.06 13.19 -9.79
CA PHE A 639 -26.46 13.20 -9.37
C PHE A 639 -27.41 13.04 -10.57
N PHE A 640 -27.21 13.82 -11.63
CA PHE A 640 -28.02 13.71 -12.83
C PHE A 640 -27.88 12.35 -13.53
N CYS A 641 -26.65 11.81 -13.63
CA CYS A 641 -26.40 10.48 -14.17
C CYS A 641 -27.15 9.40 -13.36
N ALA A 642 -27.05 9.47 -12.03
CA ALA A 642 -27.71 8.55 -11.12
C ALA A 642 -29.23 8.63 -11.24
N LEU A 643 -29.79 9.85 -11.28
CA LEU A 643 -31.23 10.07 -11.46
C LEU A 643 -31.74 9.51 -12.79
N VAL A 644 -31.04 9.76 -13.89
CA VAL A 644 -31.42 9.20 -15.20
C VAL A 644 -31.37 7.68 -15.19
N ALA A 645 -30.35 7.10 -14.54
CA ALA A 645 -30.21 5.64 -14.43
C ALA A 645 -31.33 5.03 -13.58
N THR A 646 -31.68 5.62 -12.43
CA THR A 646 -32.77 5.14 -11.57
C THR A 646 -34.15 5.33 -12.20
N VAL A 647 -34.40 6.45 -12.89
CA VAL A 647 -35.63 6.66 -13.66
C VAL A 647 -35.75 5.64 -14.79
N THR A 648 -34.66 5.32 -15.48
CA THR A 648 -34.66 4.28 -16.53
C THR A 648 -34.95 2.91 -15.93
N LEU A 649 -34.36 2.57 -14.79
CA LEU A 649 -34.65 1.33 -14.06
C LEU A 649 -36.13 1.26 -13.63
N SER A 650 -36.67 2.36 -13.10
CA SER A 650 -38.08 2.52 -12.72
C SER A 650 -39.00 2.29 -13.92
N ALA A 651 -38.69 2.91 -15.06
CA ALA A 651 -39.47 2.79 -16.29
C ALA A 651 -39.46 1.37 -16.87
N MET A 652 -38.34 0.63 -16.72
CA MET A 652 -38.27 -0.78 -17.10
C MET A 652 -39.02 -1.70 -16.14
N ASN A 653 -39.24 -1.26 -14.90
CA ASN A 653 -40.02 -1.93 -13.85
C ASN A 653 -39.72 -3.45 -13.77
N PRO A 654 -38.46 -3.83 -13.43
CA PRO A 654 -37.99 -5.21 -13.52
C PRO A 654 -38.81 -6.20 -12.69
N TYR A 655 -39.41 -5.75 -11.59
CA TYR A 655 -40.20 -6.56 -10.66
C TYR A 655 -41.72 -6.42 -10.85
N ARG A 656 -42.19 -5.54 -11.74
CA ARG A 656 -43.60 -5.13 -11.91
C ARG A 656 -44.32 -4.59 -10.66
N SER A 657 -43.65 -4.46 -9.52
CA SER A 657 -44.19 -3.95 -8.26
C SER A 657 -44.20 -2.42 -8.17
N GLY A 658 -43.54 -1.72 -9.10
CA GLY A 658 -43.31 -0.28 -9.01
C GLY A 658 -42.20 0.12 -8.03
N LYS A 659 -41.61 -0.85 -7.30
CA LYS A 659 -40.43 -0.64 -6.45
C LYS A 659 -39.15 -0.64 -7.28
N LEU A 660 -38.16 0.17 -6.90
CA LEU A 660 -36.86 0.23 -7.58
C LEU A 660 -35.98 -0.98 -7.24
N VAL A 661 -36.08 -1.45 -5.99
CA VAL A 661 -35.39 -2.63 -5.46
C VAL A 661 -36.35 -3.47 -4.63
N LEU A 662 -36.09 -4.78 -4.59
CA LEU A 662 -37.00 -5.75 -3.98
C LEU A 662 -37.20 -5.51 -2.47
N PHE A 663 -36.12 -5.19 -1.74
CA PHE A 663 -36.13 -4.98 -0.28
C PHE A 663 -36.55 -3.57 0.16
N GLN A 664 -37.18 -2.78 -0.72
CA GLN A 664 -37.75 -1.48 -0.36
C GLN A 664 -38.98 -1.67 0.54
N VAL A 665 -38.96 -1.04 1.72
CA VAL A 665 -40.00 -1.14 2.75
C VAL A 665 -40.38 0.26 3.26
N THR A 666 -41.55 0.43 3.82
CA THR A 666 -41.97 1.68 4.46
C THR A 666 -42.27 1.41 5.92
N TYR A 667 -41.82 2.31 6.81
CA TYR A 667 -42.09 2.23 8.23
C TYR A 667 -42.89 3.44 8.68
N ASP A 668 -44.04 3.19 9.30
CA ASP A 668 -44.95 4.25 9.76
C ASP A 668 -44.90 4.46 11.29
N ARG A 669 -44.18 3.59 12.01
CA ARG A 669 -44.06 3.64 13.48
C ARG A 669 -42.81 4.38 13.94
N ASP A 670 -42.93 5.05 15.09
CA ASP A 670 -41.80 5.68 15.77
C ASP A 670 -40.99 4.68 16.61
N TRP A 671 -39.75 5.06 16.94
CA TRP A 671 -38.89 4.30 17.86
C TRP A 671 -38.87 4.95 19.25
N HIS A 672 -38.55 4.15 20.27
CA HIS A 672 -38.52 4.59 21.66
C HIS A 672 -37.10 4.67 22.23
N PHE A 673 -36.86 5.57 23.20
CA PHE A 673 -35.54 5.78 23.80
C PHE A 673 -34.89 4.52 24.39
N PHE A 674 -35.67 3.59 24.96
CA PHE A 674 -35.12 2.36 25.51
C PHE A 674 -34.50 1.44 24.44
N GLU A 675 -34.93 1.58 23.18
CA GLU A 675 -34.43 0.76 22.06
C GLU A 675 -32.97 1.09 21.72
N ILE A 676 -32.47 2.27 22.11
CA ILE A 676 -31.07 2.69 21.92
C ILE A 676 -30.11 1.65 22.52
N PHE A 677 -30.45 1.05 23.66
CA PHE A 677 -29.62 0.01 24.27
C PHE A 677 -29.42 -1.18 23.31
N PHE A 678 -30.48 -1.64 22.66
CA PHE A 678 -30.41 -2.73 21.70
C PHE A 678 -29.75 -2.29 20.38
N PHE A 679 -29.95 -1.03 19.95
CA PHE A 679 -29.25 -0.47 18.80
C PHE A 679 -27.73 -0.44 19.01
N ILE A 680 -27.25 -0.14 20.22
CA ILE A 680 -25.83 -0.22 20.55
C ILE A 680 -25.31 -1.66 20.38
N ILE A 681 -26.08 -2.69 20.78
CA ILE A 681 -25.71 -4.10 20.57
C ILE A 681 -25.57 -4.42 19.08
N LEU A 682 -26.49 -3.93 18.24
CA LEU A 682 -26.39 -4.08 16.78
C LEU A 682 -25.11 -3.42 16.23
N GLY A 683 -24.77 -2.23 16.73
CA GLY A 683 -23.55 -1.52 16.35
C GLY A 683 -22.28 -2.27 16.75
N ILE A 684 -22.23 -2.81 17.97
CA ILE A 684 -21.10 -3.63 18.44
C ILE A 684 -20.94 -4.87 17.56
N PHE A 685 -22.04 -5.56 17.27
CA PHE A 685 -22.02 -6.71 16.36
C PHE A 685 -21.49 -6.32 14.98
N GLY A 686 -21.96 -5.22 14.39
CA GLY A 686 -21.50 -4.73 13.09
C GLY A 686 -19.99 -4.50 13.04
N GLY A 687 -19.43 -3.86 14.08
CA GLY A 687 -17.98 -3.60 14.17
C GLY A 687 -17.15 -4.88 14.32
N LEU A 688 -17.58 -5.79 15.19
CA LEU A 688 -16.92 -7.09 15.39
C LEU A 688 -16.98 -7.97 14.13
N TYR A 689 -18.15 -8.02 13.48
CA TYR A 689 -18.37 -8.73 12.22
C TYR A 689 -17.48 -8.17 11.10
N GLY A 690 -17.41 -6.84 10.96
CA GLY A 690 -16.54 -6.18 10.00
C GLY A 690 -15.08 -6.58 10.16
N ALA A 691 -14.56 -6.49 11.38
CA ALA A 691 -13.19 -6.88 11.70
C ALA A 691 -12.92 -8.37 11.43
N PHE A 692 -13.88 -9.25 11.79
CA PHE A 692 -13.81 -10.68 11.49
C PHE A 692 -13.71 -10.93 9.98
N VAL A 693 -14.64 -10.39 9.20
CA VAL A 693 -14.68 -10.63 7.74
C VAL A 693 -13.42 -10.13 7.06
N VAL A 694 -12.96 -8.92 7.37
CA VAL A 694 -11.75 -8.35 6.76
C VAL A 694 -10.53 -9.24 7.02
N LYS A 695 -10.30 -9.57 8.29
CA LYS A 695 -9.12 -10.35 8.72
C LYS A 695 -9.10 -11.76 8.14
N PHE A 696 -10.20 -12.51 8.26
CA PHE A 696 -10.25 -13.88 7.76
C PHE A 696 -10.32 -13.93 6.24
N ASN A 697 -10.96 -12.96 5.57
CA ASN A 697 -10.99 -12.94 4.11
C ASN A 697 -9.58 -12.73 3.51
N LEU A 698 -8.76 -11.86 4.10
CA LEU A 698 -7.37 -11.67 3.67
C LEU A 698 -6.55 -12.96 3.84
N GLN A 699 -6.76 -13.71 4.92
CA GLN A 699 -6.12 -15.01 5.12
C GLN A 699 -6.52 -16.01 4.03
N VAL A 700 -7.81 -16.11 3.70
CA VAL A 700 -8.30 -16.94 2.60
C VAL A 700 -7.73 -16.48 1.25
N ALA A 701 -7.62 -15.17 1.02
CA ALA A 701 -7.01 -14.62 -0.18
C ALA A 701 -5.52 -14.96 -0.29
N ALA A 702 -4.77 -14.95 0.82
CA ALA A 702 -3.38 -15.38 0.88
C ALA A 702 -3.25 -16.88 0.59
N PHE A 703 -4.09 -17.71 1.22
CA PHE A 703 -4.16 -19.15 0.96
C PHE A 703 -4.43 -19.44 -0.53
N ARG A 704 -5.35 -18.70 -1.16
CA ARG A 704 -5.64 -18.84 -2.60
C ARG A 704 -4.45 -18.51 -3.49
N LYS A 705 -3.74 -17.42 -3.20
CA LYS A 705 -2.55 -17.01 -3.96
C LYS A 705 -1.47 -18.10 -3.91
N ARG A 706 -1.29 -18.73 -2.74
CA ARG A 706 -0.29 -19.78 -2.51
C ARG A 706 -0.67 -21.15 -3.09
N TYR A 707 -1.92 -21.59 -2.91
CA TYR A 707 -2.31 -22.99 -3.18
C TYR A 707 -3.35 -23.15 -4.31
N LEU A 708 -4.27 -22.21 -4.53
CA LEU A 708 -5.43 -22.37 -5.43
C LEU A 708 -5.32 -21.63 -6.78
N LYS A 709 -4.18 -21.00 -7.07
CA LYS A 709 -3.96 -20.20 -8.31
C LYS A 709 -4.41 -20.89 -9.61
N ASN A 710 -4.17 -22.20 -9.74
CA ASN A 710 -4.47 -22.96 -10.96
C ASN A 710 -5.88 -23.60 -10.97
N HIS A 711 -6.50 -23.76 -9.79
CA HIS A 711 -7.75 -24.51 -9.58
C HIS A 711 -8.98 -23.62 -9.39
N ALA A 712 -8.91 -22.37 -9.86
CA ALA A 712 -9.95 -21.36 -9.70
C ALA A 712 -11.38 -21.77 -10.09
N ILE A 713 -11.55 -22.59 -11.16
CA ILE A 713 -12.87 -23.08 -11.58
C ILE A 713 -13.38 -24.14 -10.60
N ALA A 714 -12.54 -25.12 -10.27
CA ALA A 714 -12.90 -26.20 -9.34
C ALA A 714 -13.27 -25.64 -7.97
N GLU A 715 -12.52 -24.65 -7.48
CA GLU A 715 -12.83 -23.94 -6.25
C GLU A 715 -14.25 -23.33 -6.27
N ALA A 716 -14.57 -22.50 -7.27
CA ALA A 716 -15.88 -21.86 -7.36
C ALA A 716 -17.05 -22.86 -7.42
N VAL A 717 -16.86 -23.96 -8.16
CA VAL A 717 -17.87 -25.03 -8.28
C VAL A 717 -18.03 -25.77 -6.95
N THR A 718 -16.93 -26.16 -6.31
CA THR A 718 -16.98 -26.86 -5.02
C THR A 718 -17.64 -26.01 -3.93
N LEU A 719 -17.30 -24.72 -3.85
CA LEU A 719 -17.92 -23.81 -2.90
C LEU A 719 -19.41 -23.61 -3.18
N ALA A 720 -19.82 -23.47 -4.44
CA ALA A 720 -21.23 -23.39 -4.80
C ALA A 720 -21.99 -24.68 -4.40
N THR A 721 -21.41 -25.85 -4.68
CA THR A 721 -22.03 -27.13 -4.30
C THR A 721 -22.19 -27.29 -2.78
N ILE A 722 -21.14 -26.99 -2.01
CA ILE A 722 -21.19 -27.06 -0.54
C ILE A 722 -22.20 -26.05 0.00
N THR A 723 -22.23 -24.84 -0.56
CA THR A 723 -23.17 -23.80 -0.16
C THR A 723 -24.62 -24.23 -0.43
N ALA A 724 -24.89 -24.81 -1.59
CA ALA A 724 -26.22 -25.34 -1.93
C ALA A 724 -26.63 -26.52 -1.04
N MET A 725 -25.71 -27.44 -0.73
CA MET A 725 -25.95 -28.59 0.14
C MET A 725 -26.30 -28.16 1.57
N ILE A 726 -25.55 -27.21 2.14
CA ILE A 726 -25.76 -26.71 3.50
C ILE A 726 -26.99 -25.78 3.54
N GLY A 727 -27.10 -24.88 2.55
CA GLY A 727 -28.13 -23.84 2.50
C GLY A 727 -29.54 -24.39 2.33
N TRP A 728 -29.72 -25.57 1.73
CA TRP A 728 -31.04 -26.18 1.52
C TRP A 728 -31.84 -26.37 2.83
N PHE A 729 -31.17 -26.70 3.93
CA PHE A 729 -31.82 -27.01 5.21
C PHE A 729 -32.29 -25.77 5.98
N ASN A 730 -31.86 -24.57 5.58
CA ASN A 730 -32.29 -23.32 6.18
C ASN A 730 -33.03 -22.49 5.14
N HIS A 731 -34.30 -22.17 5.40
CA HIS A 731 -35.15 -21.44 4.46
C HIS A 731 -34.48 -20.13 3.96
N PHE A 732 -33.96 -19.30 4.87
CA PHE A 732 -33.34 -18.01 4.53
C PHE A 732 -32.04 -18.13 3.74
N MET A 733 -31.38 -19.30 3.78
CA MET A 733 -30.18 -19.59 3.00
C MET A 733 -30.49 -20.18 1.62
N ARG A 734 -31.70 -20.74 1.45
CA ARG A 734 -32.15 -21.39 0.22
C ARG A 734 -32.71 -20.39 -0.80
N ILE A 735 -33.41 -19.37 -0.33
CA ILE A 735 -33.94 -18.27 -1.16
C ILE A 735 -32.85 -17.26 -1.53
N ASP A 736 -33.12 -16.39 -2.50
CA ASP A 736 -32.18 -15.33 -2.86
C ASP A 736 -31.97 -14.35 -1.69
N MET A 737 -30.77 -13.75 -1.61
CA MET A 737 -30.46 -12.84 -0.51
C MET A 737 -31.30 -11.56 -0.54
N THR A 738 -31.63 -11.04 -1.72
CA THR A 738 -32.44 -9.82 -1.85
C THR A 738 -33.89 -10.07 -1.45
N GLU A 739 -34.44 -11.22 -1.82
CA GLU A 739 -35.76 -11.70 -1.38
C GLU A 739 -35.77 -11.97 0.13
N SER A 740 -34.74 -12.63 0.66
CA SER A 740 -34.60 -12.84 2.10
C SER A 740 -34.58 -11.52 2.88
N MET A 741 -33.94 -10.47 2.35
CA MET A 741 -33.93 -9.16 2.99
C MET A 741 -35.30 -8.49 2.97
N GLU A 742 -36.03 -8.56 1.85
CA GLU A 742 -37.41 -8.06 1.78
C GLU A 742 -38.27 -8.67 2.89
N ILE A 743 -38.22 -10.00 3.02
CA ILE A 743 -38.96 -10.75 4.04
C ILE A 743 -38.55 -10.33 5.47
N LEU A 744 -37.25 -10.16 5.73
CA LEU A 744 -36.73 -9.78 7.05
C LEU A 744 -37.08 -8.34 7.45
N PHE A 745 -37.23 -7.43 6.49
CA PHE A 745 -37.54 -6.02 6.74
C PHE A 745 -39.05 -5.74 6.91
N ARG A 746 -39.93 -6.64 6.47
CA ARG A 746 -41.39 -6.44 6.59
C ARG A 746 -41.86 -6.25 8.05
N GLU A 747 -42.83 -5.34 8.20
CA GLU A 747 -43.61 -5.18 9.43
C GLU A 747 -44.58 -6.36 9.62
N CYS A 748 -44.99 -6.62 10.87
CA CYS A 748 -45.96 -7.66 11.20
C CYS A 748 -47.32 -7.01 11.50
N ASP A 749 -48.14 -6.78 10.47
CA ASP A 749 -49.41 -6.04 10.56
C ASP A 749 -50.67 -6.91 10.53
N GLY A 750 -50.55 -8.21 10.83
CA GLY A 750 -51.69 -9.09 11.07
C GLY A 750 -52.53 -9.49 9.85
N ALA A 751 -52.25 -8.95 8.66
CA ALA A 751 -53.03 -9.24 7.44
C ALA A 751 -52.48 -10.42 6.60
N SER A 752 -51.31 -10.96 6.90
CA SER A 752 -50.73 -12.10 6.16
C SER A 752 -49.62 -12.82 6.94
N ASP A 753 -49.75 -14.14 7.08
CA ASP A 753 -48.74 -15.01 7.68
C ASP A 753 -47.70 -15.43 6.63
N PHE A 754 -46.75 -14.55 6.34
CA PHE A 754 -45.60 -14.90 5.51
C PHE A 754 -44.60 -15.74 6.33
N ASP A 755 -44.43 -17.01 5.93
CA ASP A 755 -43.44 -17.98 6.43
C ASP A 755 -43.32 -18.07 7.96
N HIS A 756 -44.44 -17.92 8.69
CA HIS A 756 -44.50 -17.98 10.15
C HIS A 756 -43.62 -16.96 10.90
N ILE A 757 -43.08 -15.94 10.22
CA ILE A 757 -42.13 -14.97 10.81
C ILE A 757 -42.80 -14.04 11.81
N CYS A 758 -44.08 -13.75 11.59
CA CYS A 758 -44.89 -12.91 12.47
C CYS A 758 -45.69 -13.71 13.51
N GLN A 759 -45.72 -15.04 13.39
CA GLN A 759 -46.46 -15.92 14.29
C GLN A 759 -45.77 -16.06 15.64
N THR A 760 -46.55 -15.89 16.70
CA THR A 760 -46.02 -15.96 18.08
C THR A 760 -45.64 -17.39 18.47
N ALA A 761 -46.34 -18.40 17.93
CA ALA A 761 -46.09 -19.81 18.22
C ALA A 761 -44.70 -20.30 17.76
N TYR A 762 -44.16 -19.71 16.69
CA TYR A 762 -42.90 -20.13 16.07
C TYR A 762 -41.72 -19.21 16.37
N GLN A 763 -41.85 -18.29 17.35
CA GLN A 763 -40.82 -17.28 17.64
C GLN A 763 -39.45 -17.88 18.02
N TRP A 764 -39.40 -18.92 18.85
CA TRP A 764 -38.13 -19.55 19.26
C TRP A 764 -37.48 -20.41 18.16
N PRO A 765 -38.24 -21.27 17.43
CA PRO A 765 -37.73 -21.91 16.22
C PRO A 765 -37.19 -20.90 15.20
N MET A 766 -37.88 -19.77 15.02
CA MET A 766 -37.45 -18.69 14.14
C MET A 766 -36.13 -18.06 14.59
N VAL A 767 -35.98 -17.74 15.89
CA VAL A 767 -34.72 -17.25 16.47
C VAL A 767 -33.56 -18.22 16.21
N ASN A 768 -33.77 -19.52 16.44
CA ASN A 768 -32.74 -20.54 16.19
C ASN A 768 -32.38 -20.65 14.69
N SER A 769 -33.39 -20.59 13.82
CA SER A 769 -33.19 -20.59 12.36
C SER A 769 -32.38 -19.38 11.89
N LEU A 770 -32.69 -18.19 12.40
CA LEU A 770 -31.98 -16.94 12.09
C LEU A 770 -30.55 -16.93 12.64
N PHE A 771 -30.35 -17.48 13.85
CA PHE A 771 -29.01 -17.63 14.43
C PHE A 771 -28.14 -18.54 13.56
N LEU A 772 -28.65 -19.72 13.20
CA LEU A 772 -27.94 -20.67 12.34
C LEU A 772 -27.65 -20.05 10.96
N ALA A 773 -28.61 -19.36 10.36
CA ALA A 773 -28.42 -18.63 9.10
C ALA A 773 -27.31 -17.58 9.23
N THR A 774 -27.28 -16.81 10.31
CA THR A 774 -26.28 -15.78 10.57
C THR A 774 -24.87 -16.38 10.63
N VAL A 775 -24.67 -17.44 11.41
CA VAL A 775 -23.36 -18.09 11.59
C VAL A 775 -22.87 -18.75 10.29
N LEU A 776 -23.74 -19.54 9.63
CA LEU A 776 -23.38 -20.21 8.38
C LEU A 776 -23.06 -19.21 7.27
N ARG A 777 -23.90 -18.17 7.11
CA ARG A 777 -23.69 -17.13 6.11
C ARG A 777 -22.39 -16.35 6.37
N MET A 778 -22.07 -16.05 7.63
CA MET A 778 -20.80 -15.39 7.99
C MET A 778 -19.57 -16.19 7.50
N GLY A 779 -19.53 -17.50 7.75
CA GLY A 779 -18.44 -18.35 7.26
C GLY A 779 -18.41 -18.45 5.72
N LEU A 780 -19.57 -18.61 5.09
CA LEU A 780 -19.69 -18.73 3.65
C LEU A 780 -19.31 -17.45 2.91
N VAL A 781 -19.60 -16.25 3.45
CA VAL A 781 -19.17 -14.97 2.87
C VAL A 781 -17.64 -14.87 2.87
N VAL A 782 -16.99 -15.17 3.99
CA VAL A 782 -15.53 -15.10 4.13
C VAL A 782 -14.84 -16.00 3.10
N ILE A 783 -15.35 -17.22 2.93
CA ILE A 783 -14.78 -18.18 1.99
C ILE A 783 -15.19 -17.83 0.55
N SER A 784 -16.43 -17.42 0.26
CA SER A 784 -16.87 -17.17 -1.12
C SER A 784 -16.26 -15.90 -1.72
N TYR A 785 -16.11 -14.84 -0.92
CA TYR A 785 -15.56 -13.57 -1.38
C TYR A 785 -14.07 -13.73 -1.73
N GLY A 786 -13.69 -13.42 -2.98
CA GLY A 786 -12.33 -13.62 -3.51
C GLY A 786 -12.17 -14.82 -4.46
N CYS A 787 -13.22 -15.62 -4.68
CA CYS A 787 -13.27 -16.56 -5.79
C CYS A 787 -13.04 -15.84 -7.13
N LYS A 788 -12.55 -16.56 -8.15
CA LYS A 788 -12.32 -16.00 -9.50
C LYS A 788 -13.61 -15.91 -10.34
N VAL A 789 -14.64 -15.32 -9.74
CA VAL A 789 -15.95 -15.02 -10.34
C VAL A 789 -16.36 -13.59 -9.94
N PRO A 790 -17.29 -12.92 -10.66
CA PRO A 790 -17.86 -11.66 -10.19
C PRO A 790 -18.46 -11.82 -8.79
N ALA A 791 -18.03 -11.00 -7.84
CA ALA A 791 -18.45 -11.12 -6.45
C ALA A 791 -18.52 -9.74 -5.78
N GLY A 792 -19.70 -9.38 -5.28
CA GLY A 792 -19.91 -8.24 -4.38
C GLY A 792 -20.11 -8.69 -2.94
N ILE A 793 -19.67 -7.88 -1.98
CA ILE A 793 -19.78 -8.18 -0.55
C ILE A 793 -20.93 -7.45 0.15
N PHE A 794 -21.51 -6.42 -0.49
CA PHE A 794 -22.50 -5.54 0.14
C PHE A 794 -23.77 -6.28 0.59
N VAL A 795 -24.49 -6.93 -0.34
CA VAL A 795 -25.73 -7.65 -0.03
C VAL A 795 -25.53 -8.80 0.95
N PRO A 796 -24.51 -9.68 0.79
CA PRO A 796 -24.28 -10.74 1.78
C PRO A 796 -24.03 -10.22 3.20
N SER A 797 -23.28 -9.13 3.35
CA SER A 797 -23.06 -8.49 4.66
C SER A 797 -24.34 -7.87 5.22
N MET A 798 -25.14 -7.18 4.39
CA MET A 798 -26.45 -6.69 4.80
C MET A 798 -27.38 -7.83 5.23
N ALA A 799 -27.40 -8.95 4.51
CA ALA A 799 -28.23 -10.10 4.83
C ALA A 799 -27.84 -10.75 6.18
N ILE A 800 -26.55 -10.82 6.51
CA ILE A 800 -26.07 -11.28 7.83
C ILE A 800 -26.52 -10.32 8.94
N GLY A 801 -26.38 -9.02 8.69
CA GLY A 801 -26.87 -8.00 9.61
C GLY A 801 -28.39 -8.05 9.78
N ALA A 802 -29.13 -8.30 8.71
CA ALA A 802 -30.58 -8.42 8.73
C ALA A 802 -31.06 -9.64 9.52
N THR A 803 -30.42 -10.81 9.34
CA THR A 803 -30.78 -12.01 10.11
C THR A 803 -30.47 -11.83 11.59
N PHE A 804 -29.33 -11.23 11.95
CA PHE A 804 -28.98 -10.92 13.33
C PHE A 804 -29.91 -9.86 13.93
N GLY A 805 -30.18 -8.79 13.19
CA GLY A 805 -31.08 -7.71 13.61
C GLY A 805 -32.51 -8.21 13.82
N ARG A 806 -33.06 -8.99 12.89
CA ARG A 806 -34.39 -9.60 13.03
C ARG A 806 -34.44 -10.53 14.24
N MET A 807 -33.39 -11.31 14.48
CA MET A 807 -33.27 -12.18 15.65
C MET A 807 -33.35 -11.36 16.95
N VAL A 808 -32.58 -10.27 17.07
CA VAL A 808 -32.65 -9.37 18.23
C VAL A 808 -34.03 -8.75 18.35
N GLY A 809 -34.64 -8.25 17.26
CA GLY A 809 -35.97 -7.67 17.27
C GLY A 809 -37.07 -8.64 17.74
N VAL A 810 -37.00 -9.91 17.33
CA VAL A 810 -37.93 -10.96 17.80
C VAL A 810 -37.72 -11.26 19.28
N ILE A 811 -36.48 -11.29 19.76
CA ILE A 811 -36.16 -11.47 21.19
C ILE A 811 -36.71 -10.30 22.01
N VAL A 812 -36.49 -9.05 21.56
CA VAL A 812 -36.98 -7.84 22.26
C VAL A 812 -38.51 -7.82 22.30
N LYS A 813 -39.18 -8.19 21.19
CA LYS A 813 -40.64 -8.37 21.14
C LYS A 813 -41.12 -9.44 22.13
N ALA A 814 -40.41 -10.57 22.24
CA ALA A 814 -40.75 -11.63 23.18
C ALA A 814 -40.58 -11.20 24.65
N ILE A 815 -39.50 -10.46 24.95
CA ILE A 815 -39.23 -9.92 26.30
C ILE A 815 -40.31 -8.92 26.71
N ASN A 816 -40.68 -7.98 25.83
CA ASN A 816 -41.73 -6.99 26.12
C ASN A 816 -43.05 -7.67 26.46
N ARG A 817 -43.45 -8.71 25.71
CA ARG A 817 -44.68 -9.48 26.00
C ARG A 817 -44.61 -10.26 27.32
N ALA A 818 -43.44 -10.78 27.68
CA ALA A 818 -43.26 -11.51 28.93
C ALA A 818 -43.24 -10.60 30.17
N TYR A 819 -42.78 -9.36 30.03
CA TYR A 819 -42.53 -8.43 31.13
C TYR A 819 -43.12 -7.02 30.90
N LEU A 820 -44.42 -6.97 30.57
CA LEU A 820 -45.18 -5.73 30.33
C LEU A 820 -45.10 -4.70 31.49
N GLY A 821 -44.86 -5.16 32.73
CA GLY A 821 -44.84 -4.32 33.94
C GLY A 821 -43.48 -3.72 34.33
N VAL A 822 -42.41 -3.97 33.58
CA VAL A 822 -41.09 -3.38 33.88
C VAL A 822 -41.07 -1.92 33.41
N GLY A 823 -40.57 -1.00 34.24
CA GLY A 823 -40.61 0.45 33.98
C GLY A 823 -40.07 0.87 32.60
N ILE A 824 -39.12 0.13 32.04
CA ILE A 824 -38.55 0.38 30.72
C ILE A 824 -39.59 0.24 29.58
N PHE A 825 -40.57 -0.66 29.72
CA PHE A 825 -41.62 -0.93 28.73
C PHE A 825 -42.94 -0.18 29.00
N SER A 826 -43.01 0.62 30.06
CA SER A 826 -44.22 1.38 30.44
C SER A 826 -44.68 2.43 29.43
N VAL A 827 -43.80 2.80 28.48
CA VAL A 827 -44.09 3.74 27.39
C VAL A 827 -44.92 3.07 26.27
N CYS A 828 -44.94 1.74 26.21
CA CYS A 828 -45.65 0.99 25.19
C CYS A 828 -47.16 0.90 25.50
N PRO A 829 -48.06 1.26 24.56
CA PRO A 829 -49.49 1.06 24.73
C PRO A 829 -49.84 -0.45 24.78
N PRO A 830 -50.83 -0.87 25.61
CA PRO A 830 -51.18 -2.29 25.79
C PRO A 830 -51.85 -2.92 24.55
N ASP A 831 -52.57 -2.12 23.76
CA ASP A 831 -53.39 -2.60 22.64
C ASP A 831 -52.74 -2.45 21.25
N ALA A 832 -51.51 -1.93 21.16
CA ALA A 832 -50.79 -1.76 19.90
C ALA A 832 -49.37 -2.36 19.91
N PRO A 833 -48.90 -2.91 18.78
CA PRO A 833 -47.55 -3.47 18.68
C PRO A 833 -46.48 -2.37 18.80
N CYS A 834 -45.84 -2.30 19.97
CA CYS A 834 -44.82 -1.29 20.28
C CYS A 834 -43.45 -1.55 19.62
N ILE A 835 -43.08 -2.82 19.41
CA ILE A 835 -41.77 -3.19 18.84
C ILE A 835 -41.97 -3.77 17.45
N THR A 836 -41.25 -3.22 16.48
CA THR A 836 -41.24 -3.67 15.09
C THR A 836 -39.93 -4.39 14.79
N PRO A 837 -39.89 -5.75 14.75
CA PRO A 837 -38.64 -6.48 14.49
C PRO A 837 -37.97 -6.17 13.14
N GLY A 838 -38.72 -5.66 12.16
CA GLY A 838 -38.19 -5.25 10.86
C GLY A 838 -37.19 -4.10 10.95
N THR A 839 -37.42 -3.14 11.84
CA THR A 839 -36.53 -1.98 12.01
C THR A 839 -35.19 -2.40 12.59
N TYR A 840 -35.16 -3.39 13.47
CA TYR A 840 -33.93 -4.00 13.99
C TYR A 840 -33.16 -4.74 12.89
N ALA A 841 -33.87 -5.44 11.99
CA ALA A 841 -33.25 -6.08 10.83
C ALA A 841 -32.59 -5.04 9.91
N LEU A 842 -33.28 -3.93 9.63
CA LEU A 842 -32.74 -2.82 8.85
C LEU A 842 -31.47 -2.22 9.50
N LEU A 843 -31.54 -1.88 10.80
CA LEU A 843 -30.40 -1.32 11.53
C LEU A 843 -29.23 -2.31 11.62
N GLY A 844 -29.51 -3.60 11.80
CA GLY A 844 -28.50 -4.65 11.77
C GLY A 844 -27.83 -4.79 10.40
N ALA A 845 -28.59 -4.69 9.31
CA ALA A 845 -28.07 -4.69 7.94
C ALA A 845 -27.15 -3.49 7.70
N ALA A 846 -27.54 -2.29 8.16
CA ALA A 846 -26.73 -1.09 8.12
C ALA A 846 -25.42 -1.24 8.91
N ALA A 847 -25.50 -1.79 10.13
CA ALA A 847 -24.33 -2.04 10.99
C ALA A 847 -23.33 -2.99 10.32
N ALA A 848 -23.79 -4.11 9.78
CA ALA A 848 -22.92 -5.10 9.15
C ALA A 848 -22.26 -4.57 7.87
N LEU A 849 -23.00 -3.83 7.04
CA LEU A 849 -22.45 -3.18 5.84
C LEU A 849 -21.39 -2.14 6.20
N SER A 850 -21.69 -1.29 7.18
CA SER A 850 -20.76 -0.26 7.66
C SER A 850 -19.52 -0.87 8.32
N GLY A 851 -19.67 -1.97 9.05
CA GLY A 851 -18.53 -2.67 9.66
C GLY A 851 -17.52 -3.17 8.63
N VAL A 852 -17.98 -3.76 7.53
CA VAL A 852 -17.11 -4.30 6.46
C VAL A 852 -16.54 -3.20 5.56
N MET A 853 -17.36 -2.22 5.20
CA MET A 853 -16.95 -1.18 4.24
C MET A 853 -16.41 0.09 4.86
N ARG A 854 -16.62 0.31 6.15
CA ARG A 854 -16.30 1.56 6.88
C ARG A 854 -16.99 2.82 6.33
N LEU A 855 -18.16 2.65 5.74
CA LEU A 855 -19.02 3.74 5.26
C LEU A 855 -20.02 4.15 6.33
N THR A 856 -20.21 5.45 6.55
CA THR A 856 -21.17 5.98 7.52
C THR A 856 -22.27 6.77 6.82
N VAL A 857 -21.96 7.94 6.28
CA VAL A 857 -22.95 8.89 5.75
C VAL A 857 -23.72 8.27 4.58
N THR A 858 -23.00 7.59 3.69
CA THR A 858 -23.58 6.87 2.55
C THR A 858 -24.61 5.83 3.00
N VAL A 859 -24.30 5.04 4.02
CA VAL A 859 -25.19 3.98 4.49
C VAL A 859 -26.46 4.59 5.10
N VAL A 860 -26.36 5.67 5.87
CA VAL A 860 -27.54 6.38 6.40
C VAL A 860 -28.45 6.85 5.28
N VAL A 861 -27.89 7.49 4.24
CA VAL A 861 -28.68 8.01 3.12
C VAL A 861 -29.34 6.88 2.32
N ILE A 862 -28.61 5.79 2.07
CA ILE A 862 -29.18 4.61 1.38
C ILE A 862 -30.34 4.04 2.19
N MET A 863 -30.16 3.83 3.49
CA MET A 863 -31.21 3.27 4.34
C MET A 863 -32.42 4.19 4.44
N PHE A 864 -32.20 5.51 4.52
CA PHE A 864 -33.28 6.50 4.47
C PHE A 864 -34.04 6.48 3.13
N GLU A 865 -33.37 6.51 1.98
CA GLU A 865 -34.05 6.49 0.68
C GLU A 865 -34.82 5.18 0.43
N LEU A 866 -34.30 4.05 0.95
CA LEU A 866 -34.97 2.75 0.89
C LEU A 866 -36.22 2.66 1.78
N THR A 867 -36.20 3.34 2.93
CA THR A 867 -37.30 3.26 3.90
C THR A 867 -38.35 4.34 3.75
N GLY A 868 -37.98 5.49 3.18
CA GLY A 868 -38.80 6.70 3.18
C GLY A 868 -39.01 7.31 4.57
N ALA A 869 -38.51 6.69 5.64
CA ALA A 869 -38.79 7.08 7.02
C ALA A 869 -37.65 7.94 7.60
N LEU A 870 -37.89 9.26 7.72
CA LEU A 870 -36.93 10.21 8.31
C LEU A 870 -36.64 9.93 9.79
N THR A 871 -37.58 9.31 10.51
CA THR A 871 -37.51 9.05 11.95
C THR A 871 -36.36 8.11 12.33
N TYR A 872 -35.97 7.19 11.43
CA TYR A 872 -34.91 6.21 11.66
C TYR A 872 -33.50 6.68 11.30
N ILE A 873 -33.33 7.93 10.82
CA ILE A 873 -32.01 8.50 10.54
C ILE A 873 -31.15 8.55 11.81
N LEU A 874 -31.71 9.03 12.93
CA LEU A 874 -30.97 9.17 14.19
C LEU A 874 -30.54 7.81 14.77
N PRO A 875 -31.43 6.81 14.93
CA PRO A 875 -31.02 5.45 15.30
C PRO A 875 -29.94 4.87 14.41
N THR A 876 -30.08 5.02 13.09
CA THR A 876 -29.07 4.54 12.14
C THR A 876 -27.72 5.19 12.39
N MET A 877 -27.66 6.51 12.56
CA MET A 877 -26.41 7.21 12.89
C MET A 877 -25.77 6.70 14.19
N ILE A 878 -26.55 6.46 15.24
CA ILE A 878 -26.04 5.91 16.51
C ILE A 878 -25.41 4.53 16.29
N VAL A 879 -26.12 3.62 15.61
CA VAL A 879 -25.63 2.27 15.29
C VAL A 879 -24.32 2.33 14.49
N LEU A 880 -24.25 3.19 13.48
CA LEU A 880 -23.08 3.32 12.63
C LEU A 880 -21.88 3.97 13.35
N LEU A 881 -22.12 4.94 14.23
CA LEU A 881 -21.06 5.54 15.05
C LEU A 881 -20.46 4.51 16.01
N VAL A 882 -21.29 3.68 16.66
CA VAL A 882 -20.82 2.57 17.50
C VAL A 882 -20.06 1.53 16.67
N THR A 883 -20.60 1.16 15.51
CA THR A 883 -19.95 0.24 14.56
C THR A 883 -18.55 0.73 14.18
N LYS A 884 -18.44 2.01 13.81
CA LYS A 884 -17.16 2.64 13.47
C LYS A 884 -16.20 2.67 14.66
N ALA A 885 -16.67 3.07 15.85
CA ALA A 885 -15.85 3.16 17.05
C ALA A 885 -15.25 1.79 17.44
N VAL A 886 -16.05 0.72 17.39
CA VAL A 886 -15.59 -0.65 17.66
C VAL A 886 -14.56 -1.09 16.62
N GLY A 887 -14.81 -0.79 15.34
CA GLY A 887 -13.85 -1.10 14.30
C GLY A 887 -12.52 -0.35 14.47
N ASP A 888 -12.57 0.96 14.77
CA ASP A 888 -11.39 1.81 14.95
C ASP A 888 -10.58 1.34 16.17
N PHE A 889 -11.25 0.92 17.25
CA PHE A 889 -10.63 0.29 18.42
C PHE A 889 -9.88 -1.00 18.07
N LEU A 890 -10.38 -1.77 17.11
CA LEU A 890 -9.72 -2.99 16.62
C LEU A 890 -8.65 -2.72 15.55
N GLY A 891 -8.43 -1.47 15.15
CA GLY A 891 -7.42 -1.08 14.17
C GLY A 891 -7.65 -1.64 12.76
N THR A 892 -8.89 -1.97 12.41
CA THR A 892 -9.23 -2.51 11.08
C THR A 892 -9.55 -1.39 10.08
N THR A 893 -9.31 -1.59 8.78
CA THR A 893 -9.74 -0.66 7.73
C THR A 893 -10.80 -1.30 6.83
N GLY A 894 -11.37 -0.54 5.90
CA GLY A 894 -12.38 -1.07 4.98
C GLY A 894 -11.81 -2.14 4.03
N ILE A 895 -12.61 -3.16 3.70
CA ILE A 895 -12.16 -4.28 2.86
C ILE A 895 -11.61 -3.84 1.49
N ALA A 896 -12.14 -2.75 0.91
CA ALA A 896 -11.67 -2.25 -0.39
C ALA A 896 -10.22 -1.73 -0.31
N GLU A 897 -9.86 -1.07 0.79
CA GLU A 897 -8.52 -0.53 1.05
C GLU A 897 -7.53 -1.64 1.41
N GLU A 898 -7.94 -2.58 2.27
CA GLU A 898 -7.13 -3.76 2.56
C GLU A 898 -6.86 -4.60 1.30
N MET A 899 -7.83 -4.73 0.41
CA MET A 899 -7.62 -5.47 -0.85
C MET A 899 -6.68 -4.73 -1.81
N ILE A 900 -6.65 -3.40 -1.80
CA ILE A 900 -5.68 -2.57 -2.55
C ILE A 900 -4.27 -2.84 -2.03
N ARG A 901 -4.07 -2.78 -0.70
CA ARG A 901 -2.80 -3.10 -0.03
C ARG A 901 -2.36 -4.53 -0.33
N PHE A 902 -3.25 -5.49 -0.12
CA PHE A 902 -2.98 -6.92 -0.33
C PHE A 902 -2.64 -7.29 -1.79
N ASN A 903 -3.20 -6.58 -2.77
CA ASN A 903 -2.88 -6.80 -4.18
C ASN A 903 -1.61 -6.07 -4.64
N GLY A 904 -1.06 -5.19 -3.82
CA GLY A 904 0.07 -4.34 -4.16
C GLY A 904 -0.29 -3.32 -5.23
N PHE A 905 -1.49 -2.71 -5.15
CA PHE A 905 -1.85 -1.63 -6.05
C PHE A 905 -1.25 -0.30 -5.56
N PRO A 906 -0.80 0.58 -6.48
CA PRO A 906 -0.34 1.90 -6.10
C PRO A 906 -1.51 2.78 -5.74
N PHE A 907 -1.61 3.11 -4.46
CA PHE A 907 -2.65 3.96 -3.93
C PHE A 907 -2.09 4.77 -2.77
N LEU A 908 -2.17 6.10 -2.88
CA LEU A 908 -1.87 7.00 -1.78
C LEU A 908 -3.06 7.00 -0.82
N GLU A 909 -2.85 6.47 0.38
CA GLU A 909 -3.87 6.36 1.42
C GLU A 909 -4.45 7.73 1.80
N LYS A 910 -5.71 7.76 2.26
CA LYS A 910 -6.37 9.02 2.65
C LYS A 910 -5.71 9.64 3.87
N ASP A 911 -5.25 8.83 4.81
CA ASP A 911 -4.73 9.32 6.10
C ASP A 911 -3.41 10.08 5.94
N ASP A 912 -3.30 11.17 6.69
CA ASP A 912 -2.11 12.00 6.76
C ASP A 912 -1.21 11.48 7.89
N HIS A 913 -0.44 10.44 7.59
CA HIS A 913 0.60 9.97 8.49
C HIS A 913 1.74 11.00 8.53
N ALA A 914 2.20 11.35 9.74
CA ALA A 914 3.43 12.12 9.94
C ALA A 914 4.63 11.17 9.88
N TYR A 915 5.29 11.11 8.73
CA TYR A 915 6.55 10.41 8.50
C TYR A 915 7.75 11.16 9.11
N ASN A 916 7.64 12.48 9.31
CA ASN A 916 8.71 13.36 9.78
C ASN A 916 10.01 13.20 8.97
N VAL A 917 9.87 12.89 7.67
CA VAL A 917 10.98 12.63 6.75
C VAL A 917 11.04 13.73 5.71
N PRO A 918 12.21 14.34 5.44
CA PRO A 918 12.34 15.31 4.37
C PRO A 918 12.30 14.64 2.99
N VAL A 919 11.74 15.33 2.00
CA VAL A 919 11.66 14.89 0.60
C VAL A 919 13.03 14.49 0.03
N SER A 920 14.12 15.12 0.47
CA SER A 920 15.50 14.80 0.05
C SER A 920 15.95 13.36 0.31
N ARG A 921 15.28 12.64 1.22
CA ARG A 921 15.51 11.22 1.52
C ARG A 921 14.78 10.28 0.57
N VAL A 922 13.67 10.73 -0.02
CA VAL A 922 12.80 9.94 -0.90
C VAL A 922 13.09 10.21 -2.38
N MET A 923 13.55 11.41 -2.72
CA MET A 923 13.78 11.83 -4.10
C MET A 923 14.82 10.98 -4.85
N ARG A 924 14.63 10.83 -6.16
CA ARG A 924 15.66 10.31 -7.07
C ARG A 924 16.64 11.41 -7.44
N ARG A 925 17.93 11.07 -7.41
CA ARG A 925 19.04 11.98 -7.74
C ARG A 925 19.71 11.68 -9.08
N ASP A 926 19.58 10.46 -9.59
CA ASP A 926 20.05 10.11 -10.94
C ASP A 926 18.98 10.53 -11.96
N LEU A 927 19.18 11.72 -12.54
CA LEU A 927 18.26 12.36 -13.47
C LEU A 927 18.83 12.34 -14.88
N LYS A 928 17.98 12.06 -15.87
CA LYS A 928 18.28 12.35 -17.27
C LYS A 928 17.71 13.72 -17.60
N THR A 929 18.60 14.71 -17.77
CA THR A 929 18.25 16.10 -18.06
C THR A 929 18.59 16.45 -19.50
N LEU A 930 17.94 17.49 -20.03
CA LEU A 930 18.25 18.09 -21.33
C LEU A 930 18.75 19.52 -21.11
N PRO A 931 19.91 19.92 -21.64
CA PRO A 931 20.34 21.32 -21.60
C PRO A 931 19.39 22.18 -22.45
N VAL A 932 19.25 23.44 -22.07
CA VAL A 932 18.33 24.38 -22.72
C VAL A 932 18.72 24.69 -24.17
N SER A 933 20.00 24.55 -24.53
CA SER A 933 20.51 24.73 -25.88
C SER A 933 21.77 23.88 -26.07
N GLY A 934 22.22 23.75 -27.33
CA GLY A 934 23.47 23.05 -27.67
C GLY A 934 23.33 21.58 -28.01
N LEU A 935 22.10 21.06 -28.14
CA LEU A 935 21.83 19.74 -28.71
C LEU A 935 21.32 19.86 -30.15
N SER A 936 21.67 18.90 -30.98
CA SER A 936 21.08 18.70 -32.32
C SER A 936 19.85 17.78 -32.25
N VAL A 937 19.01 17.82 -33.29
CA VAL A 937 17.84 16.93 -33.45
C VAL A 937 18.25 15.45 -33.29
N LYS A 938 19.35 15.05 -33.93
CA LYS A 938 19.88 13.68 -33.86
C LYS A 938 20.27 13.28 -32.43
N GLU A 939 20.93 14.15 -31.69
CA GLU A 939 21.32 13.83 -30.31
C GLU A 939 20.11 13.66 -29.39
N ILE A 940 19.04 14.44 -29.61
CA ILE A 940 17.79 14.25 -28.87
C ILE A 940 17.15 12.90 -29.23
N GLU A 941 17.17 12.49 -30.49
CA GLU A 941 16.70 11.17 -30.91
C GLU A 941 17.54 10.03 -30.32
N ASP A 942 18.86 10.23 -30.20
CA ASP A 942 19.75 9.29 -29.52
C ASP A 942 19.44 9.21 -28.00
N VAL A 943 19.11 10.34 -27.36
CA VAL A 943 18.62 10.35 -25.96
C VAL A 943 17.27 9.63 -25.85
N LEU A 944 16.36 9.84 -26.80
CA LEU A 944 15.08 9.14 -26.82
C LEU A 944 15.28 7.64 -27.00
N THR A 945 16.16 7.19 -27.90
CA THR A 945 16.39 5.74 -28.12
C THR A 945 17.16 5.08 -26.98
N SER A 946 18.08 5.78 -26.33
CA SER A 946 18.89 5.26 -25.23
C SER A 946 18.20 5.23 -23.86
N THR A 947 17.11 5.98 -23.68
CA THR A 947 16.40 6.10 -22.39
C THR A 947 14.94 5.68 -22.49
N ASP A 948 14.41 5.11 -21.39
CA ASP A 948 12.97 4.75 -21.25
C ASP A 948 12.22 5.66 -20.26
N VAL A 949 12.79 6.82 -19.94
CA VAL A 949 12.18 7.79 -19.02
C VAL A 949 11.01 8.52 -19.68
N LYS A 950 9.93 8.79 -18.94
CA LYS A 950 8.69 9.37 -19.50
C LYS A 950 8.71 10.89 -19.68
N GLY A 951 9.73 11.57 -19.17
CA GLY A 951 9.91 13.01 -19.31
C GLY A 951 11.28 13.44 -18.82
N PHE A 952 11.68 14.66 -19.18
CA PHE A 952 13.02 15.20 -18.99
C PHE A 952 12.94 16.59 -18.37
N PRO A 953 13.65 16.85 -17.25
CA PRO A 953 13.90 18.21 -16.78
C PRO A 953 14.83 18.94 -17.77
N VAL A 954 14.48 20.19 -18.10
CA VAL A 954 15.29 21.09 -18.92
C VAL A 954 16.12 21.96 -17.99
N VAL A 955 17.43 22.01 -18.21
CA VAL A 955 18.40 22.71 -17.35
C VAL A 955 19.26 23.71 -18.11
N SER A 956 19.91 24.65 -17.42
CA SER A 956 20.84 25.59 -18.07
C SER A 956 21.99 24.89 -18.81
N ALA A 957 22.43 25.48 -19.92
CA ALA A 957 23.54 24.97 -20.74
C ALA A 957 24.92 25.09 -20.02
N ASP A 958 25.03 26.00 -19.05
CA ASP A 958 26.27 26.32 -18.31
C ASP A 958 26.75 25.20 -17.37
N GLY A 959 26.09 24.04 -17.35
CA GLY A 959 26.42 22.91 -16.48
C GLY A 959 26.06 23.10 -15.00
N LYS A 960 25.46 24.24 -14.63
CA LYS A 960 25.03 24.56 -13.26
C LYS A 960 23.73 23.87 -12.84
N ASN A 961 23.10 23.08 -13.72
CA ASN A 961 21.83 22.36 -13.48
C ASN A 961 20.69 23.28 -12.98
N ILE A 962 20.67 24.55 -13.40
CA ILE A 962 19.58 25.47 -13.05
C ILE A 962 18.33 25.00 -13.78
N LEU A 963 17.23 24.83 -13.06
CA LEU A 963 15.97 24.34 -13.63
C LEU A 963 15.32 25.41 -14.52
N MET A 964 15.12 25.08 -15.79
CA MET A 964 14.49 25.97 -16.78
C MET A 964 13.10 25.47 -17.21
N GLY A 965 12.81 24.18 -17.03
CA GLY A 965 11.50 23.63 -17.35
C GLY A 965 11.43 22.12 -17.31
N PHE A 966 10.34 21.56 -17.83
CA PHE A 966 10.12 20.11 -17.94
C PHE A 966 9.38 19.78 -19.24
N ILE A 967 9.79 18.71 -19.93
CA ILE A 967 9.15 18.25 -21.17
C ILE A 967 8.82 16.76 -21.13
N ASP A 968 7.62 16.39 -21.56
CA ASP A 968 7.22 14.98 -21.68
C ASP A 968 7.88 14.31 -22.89
N ARG A 969 8.25 13.03 -22.74
CA ARG A 969 8.80 12.23 -23.84
C ARG A 969 7.84 12.15 -25.04
N SER A 970 6.55 11.97 -24.78
CA SER A 970 5.53 11.86 -25.84
C SER A 970 5.38 13.16 -26.63
N GLN A 971 5.48 14.31 -25.97
CA GLN A 971 5.43 15.63 -26.62
C GLN A 971 6.69 15.87 -27.43
N LEU A 972 7.87 15.60 -26.85
CA LEU A 972 9.14 15.74 -27.55
C LEU A 972 9.18 14.87 -28.81
N ARG A 973 8.77 13.60 -28.70
CA ARG A 973 8.67 12.70 -29.86
C ARG A 973 7.69 13.21 -30.91
N TYR A 974 6.50 13.65 -30.50
CA TYR A 974 5.50 14.20 -31.42
C TYR A 974 6.04 15.40 -32.21
N VAL A 975 6.73 16.31 -31.52
CA VAL A 975 7.27 17.52 -32.15
C VAL A 975 8.41 17.20 -33.12
N LEU A 976 9.30 16.26 -32.77
CA LEU A 976 10.39 15.82 -33.66
C LEU A 976 9.87 15.06 -34.89
N GLU A 977 8.87 14.18 -34.72
CA GLU A 977 8.27 13.46 -35.84
C GLU A 977 7.58 14.42 -36.83
N LYS A 978 6.97 15.49 -36.34
CA LYS A 978 6.30 16.51 -37.17
C LYS A 978 7.28 17.50 -37.79
N SER A 979 8.33 17.91 -37.08
CA SER A 979 9.32 18.86 -37.59
C SER A 979 10.10 18.30 -38.78
N ARG A 980 10.30 16.98 -38.86
CA ARG A 980 10.88 16.28 -40.03
C ARG A 980 10.09 16.47 -41.33
N GLY A 981 8.81 16.83 -41.25
CA GLY A 981 7.97 17.11 -42.41
C GLY A 981 8.19 18.50 -43.01
N LEU A 982 8.93 19.38 -42.33
CA LEU A 982 9.26 20.73 -42.78
C LEU A 982 10.57 20.72 -43.57
N GLN A 983 10.65 21.51 -44.64
CA GLN A 983 11.78 21.48 -45.59
C GLN A 983 13.14 21.88 -44.97
N ASP A 984 13.14 22.56 -43.83
CA ASP A 984 14.34 23.19 -43.22
C ASP A 984 14.93 22.43 -42.01
N VAL A 985 14.34 21.30 -41.59
CA VAL A 985 14.81 20.56 -40.40
C VAL A 985 15.65 19.35 -40.79
N ARG A 986 16.96 19.42 -40.53
CA ARG A 986 17.92 18.33 -40.74
C ARG A 986 18.30 17.66 -39.41
N PRO A 987 18.90 16.45 -39.43
CA PRO A 987 19.34 15.79 -38.20
C PRO A 987 20.37 16.58 -37.39
N ASP A 988 21.15 17.44 -38.05
CA ASP A 988 22.16 18.33 -37.49
C ASP A 988 21.64 19.71 -37.06
N THR A 989 20.36 20.03 -37.35
CA THR A 989 19.72 21.27 -36.90
C THR A 989 19.79 21.39 -35.38
N ALA A 990 20.22 22.55 -34.90
CA ALA A 990 20.35 22.82 -33.46
C ALA A 990 18.98 22.98 -32.82
N VAL A 991 18.85 22.64 -31.54
CA VAL A 991 17.60 22.68 -30.79
C VAL A 991 17.73 23.60 -29.60
N SER A 992 16.73 24.47 -29.41
CA SER A 992 16.64 25.38 -28.27
C SER A 992 15.33 25.17 -27.52
N PHE A 993 15.41 25.06 -26.20
CA PHE A 993 14.26 25.02 -25.29
C PHE A 993 14.03 26.38 -24.59
N ALA A 994 14.90 27.36 -24.84
CA ALA A 994 14.81 28.70 -24.26
C ALA A 994 13.76 29.55 -24.99
N ARG A 995 13.13 30.45 -24.25
CA ARG A 995 12.22 31.46 -24.78
C ARG A 995 12.98 32.79 -24.88
N ASP A 996 13.03 33.38 -26.06
CA ASP A 996 13.76 34.63 -26.27
C ASP A 996 12.87 35.85 -25.95
N PRO A 997 13.45 36.97 -25.48
CA PRO A 997 12.70 38.20 -25.22
C PRO A 997 12.08 38.81 -26.49
N GLU A 998 12.72 38.64 -27.65
CA GLU A 998 12.26 39.15 -28.95
C GLU A 998 11.01 38.37 -29.45
N ASP A 999 10.83 37.11 -29.02
CA ASP A 999 9.64 36.30 -29.33
C ASP A 999 8.35 36.88 -28.69
N LEU A 1000 8.43 37.89 -27.81
CA LEU A 1000 7.29 38.58 -27.20
C LEU A 1000 6.72 39.72 -28.07
N GLU A 1001 7.51 40.29 -28.98
CA GLU A 1001 7.12 41.45 -29.79
C GLU A 1001 6.41 41.06 -31.10
N ASP A 1002 6.60 39.83 -31.58
CA ASP A 1002 5.85 39.28 -32.71
C ASP A 1002 4.38 39.01 -32.33
N ALA A 1003 3.54 39.99 -32.66
CA ALA A 1003 2.13 40.16 -32.29
C ALA A 1003 1.16 39.03 -32.75
N GLY A 1004 1.64 37.87 -33.21
CA GLY A 1004 0.84 36.67 -33.51
C GLY A 1004 0.64 35.71 -32.32
N PHE A 1005 1.51 35.76 -31.31
CA PHE A 1005 1.54 34.77 -30.22
C PHE A 1005 0.66 35.09 -28.99
N ALA A 1006 0.05 36.29 -28.91
CA ALA A 1006 -0.71 36.77 -27.75
C ALA A 1006 -1.92 35.88 -27.36
N GLY A 1007 -2.38 35.01 -28.26
CA GLY A 1007 -3.38 34.00 -27.94
C GLY A 1007 -2.83 32.79 -27.17
N ALA A 1008 -1.63 32.33 -27.49
CA ALA A 1008 -1.06 31.07 -27.02
C ALA A 1008 -0.09 31.22 -25.83
N ALA A 1009 0.39 32.44 -25.57
CA ALA A 1009 1.59 32.75 -24.77
C ALA A 1009 1.51 32.58 -23.24
N ALA A 1010 0.49 31.94 -22.66
CA ALA A 1010 0.39 31.76 -21.20
C ALA A 1010 0.59 30.31 -20.71
N GLY A 1011 0.81 29.34 -21.60
CA GLY A 1011 1.06 27.96 -21.19
C GLY A 1011 1.58 27.08 -22.34
N PRO A 1012 2.09 25.89 -22.03
CA PRO A 1012 2.70 25.02 -23.02
C PRO A 1012 1.72 24.68 -24.16
N ALA A 1013 2.22 24.65 -25.40
CA ALA A 1013 1.59 24.35 -26.70
C ALA A 1013 1.00 22.92 -26.79
N VAL A 1014 0.93 22.22 -25.67
CA VAL A 1014 0.52 20.83 -25.59
C VAL A 1014 -0.97 20.70 -25.89
N GLY A 1015 -1.30 19.78 -26.81
CA GLY A 1015 -2.67 19.45 -27.21
C GLY A 1015 -3.33 20.45 -28.17
N LEU A 1016 -2.53 21.14 -28.98
CA LEU A 1016 -2.95 21.92 -30.17
C LEU A 1016 -3.47 21.01 -31.30
N ASP A 1017 -4.32 21.58 -32.17
CA ASP A 1017 -4.70 20.94 -33.45
C ASP A 1017 -3.47 20.88 -34.37
N GLU A 1018 -3.42 19.89 -35.27
CA GLU A 1018 -2.25 19.67 -36.15
C GLU A 1018 -1.91 20.91 -36.98
N GLU A 1019 -2.91 21.61 -37.53
CA GLU A 1019 -2.73 22.80 -38.36
C GLU A 1019 -2.10 23.99 -37.61
N LEU A 1020 -2.47 24.18 -36.34
CA LEU A 1020 -1.92 25.26 -35.51
C LEU A 1020 -0.54 24.87 -34.93
N SER A 1021 -0.32 23.57 -34.72
CA SER A 1021 1.00 23.05 -34.35
C SER A 1021 2.00 23.24 -35.51
N MET A 1022 1.55 22.99 -36.75
CA MET A 1022 2.31 23.24 -37.96
C MET A 1022 2.59 24.74 -38.15
N GLY A 1023 1.61 25.63 -37.99
CA GLY A 1023 1.84 27.08 -38.09
C GLY A 1023 2.76 27.63 -37.00
N ILE A 1024 2.72 27.09 -35.77
CA ILE A 1024 3.69 27.44 -34.73
C ILE A 1024 5.07 26.88 -35.06
N MET A 1025 5.15 25.65 -35.58
CA MET A 1025 6.41 25.04 -36.02
C MET A 1025 7.06 25.85 -37.15
N GLU A 1026 6.32 26.20 -38.20
CA GLU A 1026 6.80 27.04 -39.32
C GLU A 1026 7.39 28.38 -38.83
N ASN A 1027 6.76 28.99 -37.82
CA ASN A 1027 7.25 30.23 -37.22
C ASN A 1027 8.40 30.03 -36.22
N THR A 1028 8.58 28.82 -35.66
CA THR A 1028 9.66 28.51 -34.69
C THR A 1028 10.87 27.83 -35.32
N THR A 1029 10.81 27.52 -36.62
CA THR A 1029 11.91 26.97 -37.43
C THR A 1029 12.70 28.04 -38.19
N MET A 1030 12.75 29.28 -37.69
CA MET A 1030 13.56 30.32 -38.33
C MET A 1030 15.06 30.16 -37.97
N GLU A 1031 15.94 30.35 -38.95
CA GLU A 1031 17.41 30.44 -38.81
C GLU A 1031 18.13 29.17 -38.26
N ASP A 1032 18.07 28.03 -38.97
CA ASP A 1032 18.85 26.81 -38.67
C ASP A 1032 18.72 26.24 -37.22
N VAL A 1033 17.74 26.72 -36.45
CA VAL A 1033 17.47 26.31 -35.06
C VAL A 1033 16.00 25.93 -34.89
N LEU A 1034 15.73 24.77 -34.30
CA LEU A 1034 14.40 24.33 -33.91
C LEU A 1034 14.08 24.80 -32.48
N LYS A 1035 13.25 25.84 -32.34
CA LYS A 1035 12.81 26.35 -31.04
C LYS A 1035 11.65 25.51 -30.47
N LEU A 1036 11.91 24.78 -29.40
CA LEU A 1036 10.96 23.90 -28.69
C LEU A 1036 10.33 24.52 -27.44
N TRP A 1037 10.68 25.75 -27.08
CA TRP A 1037 10.15 26.44 -25.90
C TRP A 1037 8.61 26.43 -25.77
N PRO A 1038 7.81 26.45 -26.86
CA PRO A 1038 6.36 26.39 -26.72
C PRO A 1038 5.88 25.09 -26.08
N TRP A 1039 6.59 23.96 -26.26
CA TRP A 1039 6.17 22.65 -25.73
C TRP A 1039 6.77 22.33 -24.36
N VAL A 1040 7.65 23.19 -23.84
CA VAL A 1040 8.26 23.02 -22.51
C VAL A 1040 7.34 23.63 -21.45
N ASN A 1041 7.08 22.89 -20.38
CA ASN A 1041 6.50 23.49 -19.19
C ASN A 1041 7.59 24.29 -18.46
N GLN A 1042 7.55 25.62 -18.58
CA GLN A 1042 8.52 26.54 -17.98
C GLN A 1042 8.32 26.74 -16.48
N THR A 1043 7.17 26.35 -15.94
CA THR A 1043 6.85 26.45 -14.50
C THR A 1043 6.42 25.08 -13.97
N PRO A 1044 7.31 24.07 -13.97
CA PRO A 1044 7.01 22.78 -13.37
C PRO A 1044 6.82 22.93 -11.86
N LEU A 1045 6.03 22.04 -11.25
CA LEU A 1045 5.82 22.06 -9.81
C LEU A 1045 7.11 21.65 -9.09
N THR A 1046 7.62 22.54 -8.25
CA THR A 1046 8.86 22.33 -7.48
C THR A 1046 8.61 22.36 -5.97
N VAL A 1047 9.46 21.64 -5.24
CA VAL A 1047 9.49 21.64 -3.77
C VAL A 1047 10.92 21.74 -3.25
N SER A 1048 11.08 22.26 -2.03
CA SER A 1048 12.38 22.28 -1.35
C SER A 1048 12.79 20.86 -0.90
N PRO A 1049 14.09 20.52 -0.93
CA PRO A 1049 14.60 19.24 -0.41
C PRO A 1049 14.30 19.01 1.09
N GLN A 1050 14.11 20.08 1.87
CA GLN A 1050 13.80 20.01 3.30
C GLN A 1050 12.30 19.96 3.59
N LEU A 1051 11.45 20.04 2.55
CA LEU A 1051 10.02 19.97 2.72
C LEU A 1051 9.66 18.61 3.35
N PRO A 1052 8.81 18.58 4.40
CA PRO A 1052 8.29 17.34 4.95
C PRO A 1052 7.53 16.52 3.90
N LEU A 1053 7.73 15.21 3.89
CA LEU A 1053 7.16 14.27 2.92
C LEU A 1053 5.62 14.32 2.89
N GLU A 1054 4.98 14.61 4.02
CA GLU A 1054 3.52 14.72 4.17
C GLU A 1054 2.96 15.81 3.28
N ILE A 1055 3.67 16.93 3.18
CA ILE A 1055 3.27 18.06 2.33
C ILE A 1055 3.38 17.63 0.87
N ALA A 1056 4.47 16.97 0.48
CA ALA A 1056 4.61 16.44 -0.89
C ALA A 1056 3.51 15.40 -1.22
N MET A 1057 3.13 14.56 -0.26
CA MET A 1057 1.99 13.63 -0.41
C MET A 1057 0.66 14.36 -0.58
N GLN A 1058 0.40 15.42 0.18
CA GLN A 1058 -0.79 16.24 0.01
C GLN A 1058 -0.83 16.91 -1.38
N LEU A 1059 0.31 17.35 -1.92
CA LEU A 1059 0.39 17.87 -3.29
C LEU A 1059 0.02 16.78 -4.31
N PHE A 1060 0.55 15.56 -4.16
CA PHE A 1060 0.15 14.41 -4.99
C PHE A 1060 -1.35 14.09 -4.87
N LYS A 1061 -1.91 14.05 -3.67
CA LYS A 1061 -3.33 13.72 -3.43
C LYS A 1061 -4.28 14.79 -3.97
N ARG A 1062 -3.98 16.08 -3.74
CA ARG A 1062 -4.89 17.19 -4.04
C ARG A 1062 -4.79 17.71 -5.47
N MET A 1063 -3.57 17.88 -5.98
CA MET A 1063 -3.33 18.44 -7.32
C MET A 1063 -3.10 17.35 -8.37
N GLY A 1064 -2.63 16.18 -7.95
CA GLY A 1064 -2.40 15.06 -8.87
C GLY A 1064 -1.25 15.23 -9.89
N PRO A 1065 -0.11 15.88 -9.58
CA PRO A 1065 1.05 15.89 -10.46
C PRO A 1065 1.59 14.47 -10.67
N ARG A 1066 2.14 14.18 -11.86
CA ARG A 1066 2.83 12.90 -12.09
C ARG A 1066 4.23 12.89 -11.48
N VAL A 1067 4.87 14.05 -11.49
CA VAL A 1067 6.24 14.29 -11.04
C VAL A 1067 6.27 15.61 -10.27
N ILE A 1068 7.00 15.65 -9.15
CA ILE A 1068 7.36 16.88 -8.46
C ILE A 1068 8.88 17.01 -8.56
N LEU A 1069 9.37 18.15 -9.04
CA LEU A 1069 10.81 18.41 -9.12
C LEU A 1069 11.30 18.95 -7.77
N VAL A 1070 12.52 18.60 -7.38
CA VAL A 1070 13.13 19.06 -6.13
C VAL A 1070 14.21 20.06 -6.47
N GLU A 1071 14.00 21.29 -6.00
CA GLU A 1071 14.82 22.45 -6.33
C GLU A 1071 15.41 23.04 -5.05
N ASP A 1072 16.71 23.37 -5.10
CA ASP A 1072 17.42 24.09 -4.06
C ASP A 1072 18.03 25.35 -4.65
N HIS A 1073 17.47 26.51 -4.30
CA HIS A 1073 17.90 27.83 -4.79
C HIS A 1073 18.08 27.90 -6.33
N GLY A 1074 17.10 27.46 -7.13
CA GLY A 1074 17.18 27.45 -8.60
C GLY A 1074 17.81 26.20 -9.20
N THR A 1075 18.56 25.41 -8.41
CA THR A 1075 19.29 24.24 -8.89
C THR A 1075 18.44 22.99 -8.75
N LEU A 1076 18.36 22.19 -9.81
CA LEU A 1076 17.67 20.89 -9.80
C LEU A 1076 18.50 19.86 -9.02
N VAL A 1077 17.97 19.37 -7.89
CA VAL A 1077 18.66 18.40 -7.01
C VAL A 1077 18.03 17.00 -7.10
N GLY A 1078 16.76 16.91 -7.48
CA GLY A 1078 16.09 15.62 -7.58
C GLY A 1078 14.71 15.68 -8.23
N LEU A 1079 14.08 14.52 -8.32
CA LEU A 1079 12.68 14.36 -8.71
C LEU A 1079 11.99 13.38 -7.76
N VAL A 1080 10.69 13.55 -7.53
CA VAL A 1080 9.87 12.64 -6.74
C VAL A 1080 8.66 12.24 -7.56
N THR A 1081 8.32 10.95 -7.54
CA THR A 1081 7.07 10.44 -8.08
C THR A 1081 6.26 9.76 -6.98
N VAL A 1082 4.96 9.59 -7.23
CA VAL A 1082 4.07 8.79 -6.35
C VAL A 1082 4.66 7.39 -6.08
N LYS A 1083 5.32 6.78 -7.08
CA LYS A 1083 5.93 5.46 -6.93
C LYS A 1083 7.10 5.46 -5.96
N ASP A 1084 7.91 6.52 -5.95
CA ASP A 1084 9.05 6.64 -5.03
C ASP A 1084 8.58 6.80 -3.58
N VAL A 1085 7.50 7.58 -3.37
CA VAL A 1085 6.85 7.71 -2.06
C VAL A 1085 6.29 6.38 -1.58
N LEU A 1086 5.51 5.68 -2.41
CA LEU A 1086 4.93 4.38 -2.05
C LEU A 1086 6.01 3.33 -1.74
N ARG A 1087 7.10 3.35 -2.49
CA ARG A 1087 8.25 2.48 -2.21
C ARG A 1087 8.89 2.79 -0.87
N PHE A 1088 9.01 4.07 -0.54
CA PHE A 1088 9.55 4.50 0.75
C PHE A 1088 8.64 4.09 1.90
N THR A 1089 7.32 4.32 1.81
CA THR A 1089 6.37 3.95 2.86
C THR A 1089 6.34 2.45 3.12
N MET A 1090 6.46 1.62 2.07
CA MET A 1090 6.55 0.16 2.22
C MET A 1090 7.83 -0.28 2.95
N LEU A 1091 8.98 0.29 2.58
CA LEU A 1091 10.26 -0.02 3.22
C LEU A 1091 10.31 0.43 4.68
N GLU A 1092 9.63 1.52 5.03
CA GLU A 1092 9.59 2.06 6.38
C GLU A 1092 8.54 1.36 7.26
N GLN A 1093 7.35 1.05 6.72
CA GLN A 1093 6.31 0.28 7.43
C GLN A 1093 6.80 -1.13 7.81
N HIS A 1094 7.63 -1.77 7.00
CA HIS A 1094 8.26 -3.05 7.37
C HIS A 1094 9.27 -2.94 8.54
N ASN A 1095 9.78 -1.75 8.84
CA ASN A 1095 10.63 -1.52 10.01
C ASN A 1095 9.85 -1.10 11.27
N VAL A 1096 8.58 -0.67 11.14
CA VAL A 1096 7.77 -0.11 12.25
C VAL A 1096 6.55 -0.98 12.60
N GLN A 1097 6.04 -1.80 11.70
CA GLN A 1097 4.93 -2.71 11.97
C GLN A 1097 5.38 -4.18 11.85
N TYR A 1098 5.41 -4.86 13.00
CA TYR A 1098 4.98 -6.25 13.04
C TYR A 1098 3.65 -6.31 12.28
N SER A 1099 3.64 -6.89 11.09
CA SER A 1099 2.39 -7.46 10.58
C SER A 1099 1.85 -8.35 11.70
N PRO A 1100 0.63 -8.15 12.21
CA PRO A 1100 0.02 -9.06 13.18
C PRO A 1100 -0.18 -10.48 12.62
N TRP A 1101 0.19 -10.69 11.35
CA TRP A 1101 0.10 -11.94 10.62
C TRP A 1101 1.48 -12.27 10.08
N SER A 1102 2.32 -12.87 10.92
CA SER A 1102 3.37 -13.74 10.42
C SER A 1102 2.68 -14.98 9.83
N GLY A 1103 3.18 -15.50 8.71
CA GLY A 1103 2.68 -16.77 8.15
C GLY A 1103 2.77 -17.96 9.13
N GLU A 1104 3.51 -17.80 10.24
CA GLU A 1104 3.70 -18.81 11.28
C GLU A 1104 2.44 -19.03 12.14
N ASP A 1105 1.65 -17.99 12.46
CA ASP A 1105 0.40 -18.15 13.22
C ASP A 1105 -0.71 -18.84 12.40
N PHE A 1106 -0.74 -18.59 11.08
CA PHE A 1106 -1.69 -19.24 10.18
C PHE A 1106 -1.29 -20.69 9.85
N ASP A 1107 0.00 -20.95 9.63
CA ASP A 1107 0.48 -22.34 9.44
C ASP A 1107 0.26 -23.16 10.74
N GLY A 1108 0.39 -22.55 11.92
CA GLY A 1108 0.02 -23.17 13.21
C GLY A 1108 -1.47 -23.49 13.33
N LEU A 1109 -2.35 -22.55 12.96
CA LEU A 1109 -3.81 -22.75 13.04
C LEU A 1109 -4.35 -23.69 11.95
N VAL A 1110 -3.71 -23.74 10.77
CA VAL A 1110 -4.00 -24.71 9.71
C VAL A 1110 -3.53 -26.10 10.11
N ASP A 1111 -2.36 -26.25 10.73
CA ASP A 1111 -1.91 -27.54 11.25
C ASP A 1111 -2.77 -28.01 12.43
N GLU A 1112 -3.23 -27.09 13.28
CA GLU A 1112 -4.18 -27.39 14.36
C GLU A 1112 -5.57 -27.79 13.81
N ALA A 1113 -6.08 -27.10 12.80
CA ALA A 1113 -7.33 -27.49 12.13
C ALA A 1113 -7.20 -28.81 11.34
N ARG A 1114 -6.04 -29.08 10.75
CA ARG A 1114 -5.74 -30.31 10.01
C ARG A 1114 -5.58 -31.51 10.95
N THR A 1115 -4.99 -31.30 12.12
CA THR A 1115 -4.92 -32.30 13.19
C THR A 1115 -6.30 -32.53 13.82
N LEU A 1116 -7.11 -31.49 14.04
CA LEU A 1116 -8.48 -31.65 14.52
C LEU A 1116 -9.36 -32.43 13.53
N THR A 1117 -9.27 -32.12 12.24
CA THR A 1117 -10.07 -32.79 11.20
C THR A 1117 -9.62 -34.22 10.93
N SER A 1118 -8.31 -34.51 11.00
CA SER A 1118 -7.80 -35.89 10.90
C SER A 1118 -8.17 -36.72 12.13
N ASN A 1119 -8.04 -36.17 13.35
CA ASN A 1119 -8.46 -36.86 14.58
C ASN A 1119 -9.98 -37.12 14.59
N PHE A 1120 -10.79 -36.16 14.16
CA PHE A 1120 -12.24 -36.35 14.04
C PHE A 1120 -12.60 -37.40 12.98
N ALA A 1121 -11.91 -37.41 11.83
CA ALA A 1121 -12.11 -38.42 10.80
C ALA A 1121 -11.71 -39.83 11.29
N ASP A 1122 -10.60 -39.94 12.01
CA ASP A 1122 -10.13 -41.20 12.61
C ASP A 1122 -11.05 -41.69 13.73
N ASP A 1123 -11.61 -40.77 14.54
CA ASP A 1123 -12.60 -41.11 15.56
C ASP A 1123 -13.92 -41.60 14.95
N VAL A 1124 -14.41 -40.96 13.89
CA VAL A 1124 -15.59 -41.40 13.13
C VAL A 1124 -15.34 -42.74 12.41
N LEU A 1125 -14.14 -42.95 11.85
CA LEU A 1125 -13.74 -44.22 11.25
C LEU A 1125 -13.59 -45.34 12.31
N SER A 1126 -13.10 -45.02 13.51
CA SER A 1126 -12.99 -45.98 14.61
C SER A 1126 -14.36 -46.32 15.22
N TRP A 1127 -15.27 -45.36 15.24
CA TRP A 1127 -16.65 -45.54 15.71
C TRP A 1127 -17.47 -46.37 14.71
N SER A 1128 -17.36 -46.08 13.41
CA SER A 1128 -18.00 -46.87 12.35
C SER A 1128 -17.45 -48.31 12.28
N ARG A 1129 -16.14 -48.52 12.43
CA ARG A 1129 -15.56 -49.88 12.53
C ARG A 1129 -16.02 -50.64 13.78
N ARG A 1130 -16.30 -49.94 14.89
CA ARG A 1130 -16.87 -50.55 16.11
C ARG A 1130 -18.34 -50.93 15.96
N LEU A 1131 -19.10 -50.15 15.19
CA LEU A 1131 -20.49 -50.46 14.82
C LEU A 1131 -20.58 -51.67 13.88
N PHE A 1132 -19.73 -51.74 12.84
CA PHE A 1132 -19.69 -52.87 11.91
C PHE A 1132 -19.10 -54.17 12.49
N ARG A 1133 -18.43 -54.11 13.65
CA ARG A 1133 -17.97 -55.31 14.38
C ARG A 1133 -19.00 -55.87 15.37
N ARG A 1134 -20.14 -55.19 15.56
CA ARG A 1134 -21.22 -55.60 16.45
C ARG A 1134 -22.51 -55.99 15.73
N SER A 1135 -22.52 -55.98 14.40
CA SER A 1135 -23.59 -56.49 13.54
C SER A 1135 -23.29 -57.89 13.03
#